data_AF-A0AA38URZ2-F1
#
_entry.id   AF-A0AA38URZ2-F1
#
_cell.length_a   1.000
_cell.length_b   1.000
_cell.length_c   1.000
_cell.angle_alpha   90.00
_cell.angle_beta   90.00
_cell.angle_gamma   90.00
#
_symmetry.space_group_name_H-M   'P 1'
#
loop_
_entity.id
_entity.type
_entity.pdbx_description
1 polymer ?
#
loop_
_entity_poly.entity_id
_entity_poly.type
_entity_poly.pdbx_seq_one_letter_code
_entity_poly.pdbx_strand_id
1 'polypeptide(L)'
;MKHKKSLVDVQGTIGIEVDDLGERQKFSATQLVAMYLGWLRDTTSAELKTTRQAILDAASITSLNVLRIMNDNTAAALGYGITKSDLPDAENPKRVAFVDVGHSTLSVAIVAFSKGQLTVKSTAYDRNLGGRDTDYALVRHFSAESKEATFRLAAATEKLKSVLSANAEVPINVEYMNNIDAASKLSREYLEDLIADELSRMVAPIQRAIKDSGLTLDDIEAVELIGGSSRIPAVRARIAECFPGKTLSTTLNQEEAVARGATFSCAMLSPVFHVRDFSVSDINAFPIKVKWDPVPSDPEEDTELVVFGQENAMPSTKILSFYRKEPFEIEAVYAEPRHLPGGINPWIAKFTAKGVPQIGQEAPGDPFQVKLKTRLNANGIMGFEGAYVETREDKEEPAPMDGVEGGEATAPPPPKKTEVIKHEIKFVAGYTTLDKGVVDTLKEQENSMWENDKLVKDTEDRKNALEEYIYDTHSKLADRYAPFIQQSEKEALLALLAEQEDWLYTEEGEDATKSTYVSCLYACKALGDPIYNRWRELEDRQRSIASLRETLNTYMAQATSSEDIYSHMDEKDRQSVVEKVAVTQKWLDDVRQMEREKFEDTMLTMTEISTKTPKTEAEQEAKKQEGGKKEEASGPSEMDVD
;
A
#
# COMPACT_ATOMS: atom_id res chain seq x y z
N MET A 1 4.33 27.72 -28.84
CA MET A 1 3.34 26.76 -29.37
C MET A 1 2.58 26.15 -28.20
N LYS A 2 1.25 26.22 -28.23
CA LYS A 2 0.37 25.69 -27.17
C LYS A 2 0.36 24.16 -27.26
N HIS A 3 1.11 23.45 -26.40
CA HIS A 3 0.82 22.04 -26.14
C HIS A 3 -0.44 21.96 -25.27
N LYS A 4 -1.61 22.17 -25.88
CA LYS A 4 -2.84 21.56 -25.36
C LYS A 4 -2.58 20.05 -25.41
N LYS A 5 -2.30 19.41 -24.27
CA LYS A 5 -2.35 17.94 -24.18
C LYS A 5 -3.80 17.57 -24.49
N SER A 6 -4.07 17.17 -25.74
CA SER A 6 -5.37 16.66 -26.16
C SER A 6 -5.53 15.27 -25.56
N LEU A 7 -6.64 15.03 -24.88
CA LEU A 7 -7.06 13.66 -24.57
C LEU A 7 -7.18 12.90 -25.89
N VAL A 8 -6.56 11.73 -25.95
CA VAL A 8 -6.57 10.86 -27.14
C VAL A 8 -7.31 9.58 -26.82
N ASP A 9 -7.95 8.98 -27.82
CA ASP A 9 -8.50 7.63 -27.70
C ASP A 9 -7.36 6.61 -27.76
N VAL A 10 -7.31 5.72 -26.76
CA VAL A 10 -6.38 4.59 -26.68
C VAL A 10 -7.21 3.34 -26.43
N GLN A 11 -7.47 2.59 -27.50
CA GLN A 11 -8.23 1.33 -27.47
C GLN A 11 -9.65 1.47 -26.86
N GLY A 12 -10.36 2.56 -27.16
CA GLY A 12 -11.71 2.81 -26.63
C GLY A 12 -11.72 3.37 -25.21
N THR A 13 -10.56 3.76 -24.66
CA THR A 13 -10.42 4.43 -23.37
C THR A 13 -9.72 5.77 -23.52
N ILE A 14 -9.94 6.68 -22.56
CA ILE A 14 -9.29 8.00 -22.56
C ILE A 14 -7.80 7.83 -22.20
N GLY A 15 -6.91 8.46 -22.97
CA GLY A 15 -5.47 8.49 -22.75
C GLY A 15 -4.83 9.84 -23.04
N ILE A 16 -3.50 9.89 -22.95
CA ILE A 16 -2.68 11.06 -23.27
C ILE A 16 -1.55 10.70 -24.22
N GLU A 17 -1.06 11.67 -24.99
CA GLU A 17 0.16 11.55 -25.80
C GLU A 17 1.29 12.37 -25.17
N VAL A 18 2.45 11.74 -24.96
CA VAL A 18 3.64 12.35 -24.35
C VAL A 18 4.89 12.03 -25.18
N ASP A 19 5.93 12.81 -24.93
CA ASP A 19 7.26 12.56 -25.46
C ASP A 19 7.99 11.70 -24.41
N ASP A 20 8.37 10.48 -24.78
CA ASP A 20 9.04 9.51 -23.93
C ASP A 20 10.31 9.04 -24.62
N LEU A 21 11.47 9.33 -24.02
CA LEU A 21 12.81 9.07 -24.57
C LEU A 21 13.02 9.59 -26.02
N GLY A 22 12.37 10.71 -26.39
CA GLY A 22 12.47 11.32 -27.71
C GLY A 22 11.47 10.78 -28.74
N GLU A 23 10.60 9.84 -28.36
CA GLU A 23 9.55 9.29 -29.19
C GLU A 23 8.15 9.70 -28.71
N ARG A 24 7.20 9.89 -29.65
CA ARG A 24 5.81 10.23 -29.32
C ARG A 24 5.04 8.96 -28.98
N GLN A 25 4.72 8.78 -27.70
CA GLN A 25 3.97 7.63 -27.20
C GLN A 25 2.58 8.02 -26.68
N LYS A 26 1.63 7.08 -26.78
CA LYS A 26 0.26 7.22 -26.28
C LYS A 26 0.03 6.25 -25.13
N PHE A 27 -0.40 6.76 -23.99
CA PHE A 27 -0.72 5.96 -22.80
C PHE A 27 -2.20 6.10 -22.46
N SER A 28 -2.86 4.96 -22.24
CA SER A 28 -4.21 4.92 -21.68
C SER A 28 -4.21 5.39 -20.23
N ALA A 29 -5.37 5.83 -19.70
CA ALA A 29 -5.51 6.13 -18.28
C ALA A 29 -5.09 4.94 -17.40
N THR A 30 -5.38 3.70 -17.81
CA THR A 30 -4.97 2.49 -17.07
C THR A 30 -3.45 2.33 -17.04
N GLN A 31 -2.74 2.58 -18.14
CA GLN A 31 -1.27 2.55 -18.17
C GLN A 31 -0.67 3.64 -17.28
N LEU A 32 -1.19 4.86 -17.31
CA LEU A 32 -0.70 5.92 -16.43
C LEU A 32 -0.92 5.58 -14.94
N VAL A 33 -2.07 4.96 -14.63
CA VAL A 33 -2.36 4.46 -13.29
C VAL A 33 -1.41 3.31 -12.93
N ALA A 34 -1.09 2.42 -13.88
CA ALA A 34 -0.14 1.33 -13.67
C ALA A 34 1.27 1.86 -13.42
N MET A 35 1.80 2.76 -14.25
CA MET A 35 3.10 3.42 -14.03
C MET A 35 3.15 4.10 -12.66
N TYR A 36 2.09 4.82 -12.30
CA TYR A 36 2.01 5.45 -10.99
C TYR A 36 1.91 4.43 -9.87
N LEU A 37 1.19 3.31 -10.04
CA LEU A 37 1.16 2.19 -9.10
C LEU A 37 2.49 1.44 -9.04
N GLY A 38 3.27 1.41 -10.12
CA GLY A 38 4.62 0.83 -10.18
C GLY A 38 5.59 1.70 -9.40
N TRP A 39 5.56 3.01 -9.67
CA TRP A 39 6.25 4.01 -8.86
C TRP A 39 5.80 3.99 -7.39
N LEU A 40 4.50 3.87 -7.11
CA LEU A 40 3.96 3.74 -5.76
C LEU A 40 4.24 2.37 -5.14
N ARG A 41 4.45 1.29 -5.89
CA ARG A 41 4.91 0.00 -5.36
C ARG A 41 6.36 0.13 -4.92
N ASP A 42 7.16 0.86 -5.68
CA ASP A 42 8.57 1.10 -5.41
C ASP A 42 8.80 2.18 -4.33
N THR A 43 7.84 3.11 -4.19
CA THR A 43 7.84 4.20 -3.20
C THR A 43 7.01 3.85 -1.95
N THR A 44 6.00 2.98 -2.07
CA THR A 44 4.94 2.66 -1.08
C THR A 44 4.40 3.88 -0.33
N SER A 45 3.49 4.67 -0.94
CA SER A 45 2.31 5.31 -0.29
C SER A 45 1.78 6.54 -1.08
N ALA A 46 0.49 6.51 -1.45
CA ALA A 46 -0.48 7.62 -1.66
C ALA A 46 -1.09 7.88 -3.08
N GLU A 47 -2.32 7.37 -3.25
CA GLU A 47 -3.56 8.00 -3.81
C GLU A 47 -3.77 8.28 -5.34
N LEU A 48 -4.88 7.74 -5.89
CA LEU A 48 -5.31 7.78 -7.32
C LEU A 48 -6.84 7.92 -7.50
N LYS A 49 -7.27 8.55 -8.61
CA LYS A 49 -8.67 8.68 -9.04
C LYS A 49 -8.96 7.84 -10.30
N THR A 50 -9.48 6.62 -10.13
CA THR A 50 -9.85 5.73 -11.24
C THR A 50 -11.07 4.87 -10.87
N THR A 51 -11.73 4.22 -11.84
CA THR A 51 -12.79 3.25 -11.52
C THR A 51 -12.21 2.08 -10.73
N ARG A 52 -12.99 1.49 -9.81
CA ARG A 52 -12.54 0.39 -8.94
C ARG A 52 -11.94 -0.78 -9.75
N GLN A 53 -12.50 -1.06 -10.94
CA GLN A 53 -11.96 -2.08 -11.84
C GLN A 53 -10.60 -1.70 -12.43
N ALA A 54 -10.43 -0.45 -12.89
CA ALA A 54 -9.16 -0.01 -13.44
C ALA A 54 -8.03 -0.02 -12.40
N ILE A 55 -8.34 0.20 -11.11
CA ILE A 55 -7.36 0.05 -10.01
C ILE A 55 -6.93 -1.42 -9.86
N LEU A 56 -7.86 -2.37 -9.93
CA LEU A 56 -7.51 -3.80 -9.89
C LEU A 56 -6.67 -4.21 -11.11
N ASP A 57 -7.03 -3.74 -12.30
CA ASP A 57 -6.32 -4.06 -13.53
C ASP A 57 -4.90 -3.47 -13.49
N ALA A 58 -4.76 -2.22 -13.04
CA ALA A 58 -3.46 -1.58 -12.88
C ALA A 58 -2.60 -2.27 -11.81
N ALA A 59 -3.19 -2.73 -10.70
CA ALA A 59 -2.47 -3.51 -9.71
C ALA A 59 -2.03 -4.89 -10.26
N SER A 60 -2.83 -5.50 -11.13
CA SER A 60 -2.45 -6.74 -11.83
C SER A 60 -1.25 -6.52 -12.74
N ILE A 61 -1.20 -5.38 -13.45
CA ILE A 61 -0.06 -4.99 -14.31
C ILE A 61 1.21 -4.86 -13.46
N THR A 62 1.14 -4.19 -12.30
CA THR A 62 2.29 -3.94 -11.43
C THR A 62 2.64 -5.10 -10.49
N SER A 63 1.92 -6.22 -10.60
CA SER A 63 2.05 -7.40 -9.73
C SER A 63 1.77 -7.13 -8.25
N LEU A 64 0.91 -6.14 -7.95
CA LEU A 64 0.45 -5.85 -6.60
C LEU A 64 -0.81 -6.65 -6.28
N ASN A 65 -0.76 -7.49 -5.25
CA ASN A 65 -1.92 -8.24 -4.79
C ASN A 65 -2.88 -7.35 -3.96
N VAL A 66 -3.98 -6.91 -4.56
CA VAL A 66 -4.99 -6.07 -3.89
C VAL A 66 -5.92 -6.92 -3.04
N LEU A 67 -5.72 -6.90 -1.73
CA LEU A 67 -6.59 -7.60 -0.77
C LEU A 67 -7.97 -6.95 -0.65
N ARG A 68 -8.03 -5.61 -0.68
CA ARG A 68 -9.27 -4.84 -0.60
C ARG A 68 -9.11 -3.44 -1.19
N ILE A 69 -10.13 -2.98 -1.92
CA ILE A 69 -10.31 -1.55 -2.27
C ILE A 69 -11.30 -0.93 -1.29
N MET A 70 -10.84 0.06 -0.54
CA MET A 70 -11.59 0.74 0.51
C MET A 70 -11.92 2.17 0.11
N ASN A 71 -13.07 2.71 0.53
CA ASN A 71 -13.34 4.15 0.39
C ASN A 71 -12.51 4.94 1.41
N ASP A 72 -12.03 6.12 1.02
CA ASP A 72 -11.11 6.95 1.80
C ASP A 72 -11.68 7.30 3.19
N ASN A 73 -12.94 7.78 3.23
CA ASN A 73 -13.64 8.06 4.49
C ASN A 73 -13.84 6.81 5.36
N THR A 74 -14.10 5.65 4.75
CA THR A 74 -14.23 4.39 5.49
C THR A 74 -12.89 3.98 6.08
N ALA A 75 -11.79 4.18 5.36
CA ALA A 75 -10.44 3.94 5.86
C ALA A 75 -10.13 4.88 7.04
N ALA A 76 -10.35 6.19 6.90
CA ALA A 76 -10.18 7.14 7.99
C ALA A 76 -11.05 6.78 9.21
N ALA A 77 -12.30 6.38 8.99
CA ALA A 77 -13.20 5.91 10.02
C ALA A 77 -12.70 4.62 10.71
N LEU A 78 -12.09 3.69 9.98
CA LEU A 78 -11.44 2.51 10.57
C LEU A 78 -10.29 2.93 11.50
N GLY A 79 -9.41 3.83 11.04
CA GLY A 79 -8.32 4.37 11.87
C GLY A 79 -8.84 5.05 13.15
N TYR A 80 -9.96 5.76 13.06
CA TYR A 80 -10.66 6.32 14.21
C TYR A 80 -11.21 5.23 15.14
N GLY A 81 -12.01 4.31 14.61
CA GLY A 81 -12.76 3.33 15.41
C GLY A 81 -11.85 2.31 16.09
N ILE A 82 -10.85 1.78 15.38
CA ILE A 82 -9.99 0.70 15.90
C ILE A 82 -9.11 1.15 17.07
N THR A 83 -8.75 2.44 17.11
CA THR A 83 -7.89 3.04 18.14
C THR A 83 -8.66 3.50 19.39
N LYS A 84 -9.99 3.61 19.32
CA LYS A 84 -10.84 3.99 20.45
C LYS A 84 -11.19 2.78 21.32
N SER A 85 -11.01 2.92 22.63
CA SER A 85 -11.32 1.89 23.63
C SER A 85 -12.70 2.07 24.27
N ASP A 86 -13.32 3.24 24.12
CA ASP A 86 -14.53 3.71 24.79
C ASP A 86 -15.75 3.76 23.86
N LEU A 87 -15.75 2.97 22.78
CA LEU A 87 -16.90 2.90 21.88
C LEU A 87 -18.12 2.24 22.58
N PRO A 88 -19.34 2.77 22.37
CA PRO A 88 -20.55 2.28 23.02
C PRO A 88 -21.03 0.94 22.44
N ASP A 89 -22.03 0.34 23.08
CA ASP A 89 -22.69 -0.87 22.56
C ASP A 89 -23.55 -0.58 21.32
N ALA A 90 -23.93 -1.64 20.61
CA ALA A 90 -24.64 -1.54 19.32
C ALA A 90 -26.02 -0.89 19.39
N GLU A 91 -26.66 -0.86 20.56
CA GLU A 91 -27.98 -0.26 20.76
C GLU A 91 -27.95 1.28 20.71
N ASN A 92 -26.82 1.88 21.11
CA ASN A 92 -26.64 3.33 21.11
C ASN A 92 -25.30 3.72 20.46
N PRO A 93 -25.17 3.52 19.13
CA PRO A 93 -23.91 3.72 18.44
C PRO A 93 -23.53 5.21 18.41
N LYS A 94 -22.24 5.50 18.57
CA LYS A 94 -21.69 6.85 18.40
C LYS A 94 -21.60 7.17 16.91
N ARG A 95 -22.25 8.24 16.46
CA ARG A 95 -22.30 8.70 15.07
C ARG A 95 -21.36 9.88 14.85
N VAL A 96 -20.39 9.68 13.97
CA VAL A 96 -19.38 10.68 13.63
C VAL A 96 -19.48 11.00 12.15
N ALA A 97 -19.49 12.29 11.81
CA ALA A 97 -19.36 12.75 10.43
C ALA A 97 -17.87 12.92 10.10
N PHE A 98 -17.39 12.27 9.04
CA PHE A 98 -16.06 12.50 8.48
C PHE A 98 -16.20 13.43 7.29
N VAL A 99 -15.52 14.58 7.32
CA VAL A 99 -15.51 15.55 6.23
C VAL A 99 -14.08 15.66 5.70
N ASP A 100 -13.87 15.11 4.51
CA ASP A 100 -12.61 15.16 3.78
C ASP A 100 -12.62 16.26 2.73
N VAL A 101 -11.68 17.19 2.83
CA VAL A 101 -11.44 18.19 1.78
C VAL A 101 -10.00 18.03 1.29
N GLY A 102 -9.84 17.18 0.27
CA GLY A 102 -8.55 16.86 -0.33
C GLY A 102 -8.10 17.88 -1.38
N HIS A 103 -7.24 17.43 -2.30
CA HIS A 103 -6.77 18.27 -3.41
C HIS A 103 -7.88 18.57 -4.41
N SER A 104 -8.76 17.63 -4.73
CA SER A 104 -9.74 17.82 -5.82
C SER A 104 -11.13 17.26 -5.54
N THR A 105 -11.36 16.70 -4.35
CA THR A 105 -12.66 16.16 -3.94
C THR A 105 -12.97 16.66 -2.55
N LEU A 106 -14.24 17.00 -2.33
CA LEU A 106 -14.85 17.08 -1.02
C LEU A 106 -15.71 15.84 -0.87
N SER A 107 -15.50 15.09 0.21
CA SER A 107 -16.32 13.92 0.51
C SER A 107 -16.75 13.91 1.97
N VAL A 108 -17.93 13.37 2.21
CA VAL A 108 -18.55 13.31 3.53
C VAL A 108 -19.07 11.91 3.75
N ALA A 109 -18.80 11.33 4.92
CA ALA A 109 -19.39 10.07 5.35
C ALA A 109 -19.96 10.21 6.76
N ILE A 110 -21.18 9.71 6.96
CA ILE A 110 -21.77 9.58 8.30
C ILE A 110 -21.56 8.14 8.74
N VAL A 111 -20.88 7.93 9.87
CA VAL A 111 -20.46 6.60 10.33
C VAL A 111 -20.93 6.36 11.75
N ALA A 112 -21.59 5.23 11.97
CA ALA A 112 -21.98 4.74 13.28
C ALA A 112 -20.94 3.76 13.83
N PHE A 113 -20.46 4.00 15.04
CA PHE A 113 -19.49 3.19 15.76
C PHE A 113 -20.12 2.48 16.94
N SER A 114 -19.75 1.21 17.10
CA SER A 114 -20.02 0.42 18.29
C SER A 114 -18.77 -0.36 18.66
N LYS A 115 -18.76 -1.00 19.84
CA LYS A 115 -17.65 -1.83 20.29
C LYS A 115 -17.26 -2.86 19.22
N GLY A 116 -16.05 -2.72 18.68
CA GLY A 116 -15.49 -3.63 17.69
C GLY A 116 -16.12 -3.54 16.29
N GLN A 117 -16.88 -2.49 15.96
CA GLN A 117 -17.41 -2.34 14.60
C GLN A 117 -17.69 -0.90 14.19
N LEU A 118 -17.65 -0.66 12.87
CA LEU A 118 -18.18 0.55 12.24
C LEU A 118 -19.19 0.19 11.15
N THR A 119 -20.17 1.06 10.95
CA THR A 119 -21.14 0.96 9.86
C THR A 119 -21.29 2.34 9.21
N VAL A 120 -20.92 2.44 7.95
CA VAL A 120 -21.19 3.63 7.14
C VAL A 120 -22.70 3.73 6.92
N LYS A 121 -23.28 4.89 7.19
CA LYS A 121 -24.72 5.16 7.04
C LYS A 121 -25.03 5.82 5.71
N SER A 122 -24.20 6.78 5.32
CA SER A 122 -24.33 7.49 4.05
C SER A 122 -22.98 8.04 3.61
N THR A 123 -22.88 8.32 2.32
CA THR A 123 -21.76 9.05 1.72
C THR A 123 -22.26 10.05 0.70
N ALA A 124 -21.62 11.21 0.63
CA ALA A 124 -21.86 12.19 -0.43
C ALA A 124 -20.56 12.92 -0.76
N TYR A 125 -20.47 13.50 -1.95
CA TYR A 125 -19.24 14.13 -2.42
C TYR A 125 -19.49 15.16 -3.52
N ASP A 126 -18.53 16.05 -3.70
CA ASP A 126 -18.29 16.81 -4.93
C ASP A 126 -16.89 16.48 -5.45
N ARG A 127 -16.81 15.85 -6.63
CA ARG A 127 -15.55 15.37 -7.25
C ARG A 127 -14.71 16.49 -7.88
N ASN A 128 -15.26 17.71 -7.91
CA ASN A 128 -14.67 18.91 -8.53
C ASN A 128 -14.68 20.07 -7.52
N LEU A 129 -14.33 19.77 -6.27
CA LEU A 129 -14.25 20.73 -5.19
C LEU A 129 -13.13 20.34 -4.23
N GLY A 130 -12.02 21.06 -4.25
CA GLY A 130 -10.89 20.85 -3.33
C GLY A 130 -9.83 21.93 -3.45
N GLY A 131 -8.67 21.70 -2.85
CA GLY A 131 -7.57 22.68 -2.81
C GLY A 131 -7.07 23.13 -4.18
N ARG A 132 -7.19 22.29 -5.21
CA ARG A 132 -6.88 22.58 -6.61
C ARG A 132 -7.72 23.73 -7.15
N ASP A 133 -8.99 23.79 -6.75
CA ASP A 133 -9.92 24.81 -7.25
C ASP A 133 -9.59 26.16 -6.59
N THR A 134 -9.17 26.16 -5.32
CA THR A 134 -8.53 27.32 -4.66
C THR A 134 -7.25 27.77 -5.36
N ASP A 135 -6.37 26.83 -5.71
CA ASP A 135 -5.14 27.14 -6.45
C ASP A 135 -5.48 27.76 -7.82
N TYR A 136 -6.47 27.21 -8.53
CA TYR A 136 -6.94 27.76 -9.80
C TYR A 136 -7.54 29.15 -9.68
N ALA A 137 -8.24 29.47 -8.59
CA ALA A 137 -8.76 30.82 -8.33
C ALA A 137 -7.60 31.83 -8.21
N LEU A 138 -6.53 31.47 -7.49
CA LEU A 138 -5.32 32.26 -7.38
C LEU A 138 -4.58 32.38 -8.72
N VAL A 139 -4.41 31.28 -9.45
CA VAL A 139 -3.79 31.29 -10.79
C VAL A 139 -4.58 32.19 -11.74
N ARG A 140 -5.92 32.12 -11.72
CA ARG A 140 -6.78 32.98 -12.56
C ARG A 140 -6.61 34.46 -12.19
N HIS A 141 -6.54 34.78 -10.91
CA HIS A 141 -6.30 36.15 -10.43
C HIS A 141 -4.97 36.69 -10.97
N PHE A 142 -3.86 35.98 -10.77
CA PHE A 142 -2.54 36.45 -11.21
C PHE A 142 -2.29 36.33 -12.73
N SER A 143 -2.91 35.37 -13.42
CA SER A 143 -2.79 35.22 -14.88
C SER A 143 -3.61 36.23 -15.67
N ALA A 144 -4.58 36.93 -15.04
CA ALA A 144 -5.20 38.10 -15.64
C ALA A 144 -4.18 39.25 -15.85
N GLU A 145 -3.12 39.27 -15.04
CA GLU A 145 -2.09 40.32 -15.03
C GLU A 145 -0.79 39.90 -15.75
N SER A 146 -0.52 38.60 -15.93
CA SER A 146 0.66 38.08 -16.65
C SER A 146 0.32 37.00 -17.68
N LYS A 147 0.88 37.12 -18.89
CA LYS A 147 0.59 36.23 -20.03
C LYS A 147 1.48 34.97 -20.15
N GLU A 148 2.43 34.72 -19.23
CA GLU A 148 3.35 33.56 -19.34
C GLU A 148 3.58 32.74 -18.05
N ALA A 149 3.75 31.43 -18.27
CA ALA A 149 4.14 30.33 -17.37
C ALA A 149 3.14 29.86 -16.28
N THR A 150 2.01 29.26 -16.70
CA THR A 150 0.96 28.67 -15.84
C THR A 150 1.47 27.65 -14.80
N PHE A 151 2.51 26.87 -15.10
CA PHE A 151 2.99 25.82 -14.20
C PHE A 151 3.77 26.36 -12.99
N ARG A 152 4.73 27.28 -13.20
CA ARG A 152 5.46 27.92 -12.10
C ARG A 152 4.54 28.77 -11.23
N LEU A 153 3.56 29.43 -11.87
CA LEU A 153 2.53 30.16 -11.15
C LEU A 153 1.68 29.23 -10.29
N ALA A 154 1.27 28.06 -10.79
CA ALA A 154 0.50 27.09 -10.01
C ALA A 154 1.23 26.63 -8.74
N ALA A 155 2.52 26.31 -8.84
CA ALA A 155 3.33 25.92 -7.68
C ALA A 155 3.49 27.07 -6.67
N ALA A 156 3.67 28.30 -7.15
CA ALA A 156 3.75 29.48 -6.29
C ALA A 156 2.41 29.74 -5.56
N THR A 157 1.27 29.60 -6.27
CA THR A 157 -0.05 29.81 -5.68
C THR A 157 -0.43 28.75 -4.65
N GLU A 158 0.01 27.50 -4.82
CA GLU A 158 -0.19 26.46 -3.80
C GLU A 158 0.54 26.82 -2.50
N LYS A 159 1.80 27.25 -2.61
CA LYS A 159 2.58 27.72 -1.46
C LYS A 159 1.92 28.93 -0.78
N LEU A 160 1.40 29.85 -1.58
CA LEU A 160 0.69 31.04 -1.12
C LEU A 160 -0.56 30.69 -0.30
N LYS A 161 -1.40 29.77 -0.82
CA LYS A 161 -2.58 29.21 -0.13
C LYS A 161 -2.20 28.60 1.22
N SER A 162 -1.12 27.81 1.26
CA SER A 162 -0.63 27.19 2.50
C SER A 162 -0.22 28.24 3.53
N VAL A 163 0.55 29.25 3.13
CA VAL A 163 0.96 30.34 4.02
C VAL A 163 -0.24 31.15 4.53
N LEU A 164 -1.24 31.42 3.69
CA LEU A 164 -2.47 32.14 4.06
C LEU A 164 -3.40 31.33 4.97
N SER A 165 -3.28 30.00 4.97
CA SER A 165 -4.00 29.17 5.94
C SER A 165 -3.47 29.39 7.36
N ALA A 166 -2.18 29.71 7.52
CA ALA A 166 -1.56 30.03 8.80
C ALA A 166 -1.58 31.54 9.14
N ASN A 167 -1.37 32.41 8.15
CA ASN A 167 -1.17 33.84 8.33
C ASN A 167 -2.34 34.65 7.72
N ALA A 168 -2.63 35.82 8.29
CA ALA A 168 -3.70 36.70 7.77
C ALA A 168 -3.30 37.42 6.47
N GLU A 169 -2.00 37.60 6.25
CA GLU A 169 -1.44 38.23 5.06
C GLU A 169 -0.10 37.60 4.69
N VAL A 170 0.28 37.71 3.42
CA VAL A 170 1.58 37.25 2.91
C VAL A 170 2.13 38.25 1.89
N PRO A 171 3.41 38.65 2.00
CA PRO A 171 4.04 39.46 0.96
C PRO A 171 4.18 38.63 -0.33
N ILE A 172 3.77 39.19 -1.45
CA ILE A 172 3.87 38.54 -2.75
C ILE A 172 5.27 38.87 -3.31
N ASN A 173 6.28 38.04 -2.99
CA ASN A 173 7.60 38.13 -3.62
C ASN A 173 7.62 37.24 -4.86
N VAL A 174 7.71 37.85 -6.04
CA VAL A 174 7.55 37.10 -7.29
C VAL A 174 8.78 37.28 -8.16
N GLU A 175 9.78 36.44 -7.93
CA GLU A 175 10.91 36.26 -8.85
C GLU A 175 10.48 35.67 -10.21
N TYR A 176 9.18 35.39 -10.42
CA TYR A 176 8.63 34.70 -11.59
C TYR A 176 7.57 35.49 -12.38
N MET A 177 7.22 36.71 -11.98
CA MET A 177 6.26 37.57 -12.68
C MET A 177 6.98 38.82 -13.15
N ASN A 178 7.67 38.72 -14.28
CA ASN A 178 8.27 39.89 -14.92
C ASN A 178 7.16 40.87 -15.32
N ASN A 179 7.29 42.14 -14.89
CA ASN A 179 6.39 43.28 -15.15
C ASN A 179 5.07 43.36 -14.36
N ILE A 180 5.01 42.83 -13.15
CA ILE A 180 4.09 43.36 -12.13
C ILE A 180 4.94 44.01 -11.04
N ASP A 181 4.93 45.35 -10.95
CA ASP A 181 5.41 46.04 -9.76
C ASP A 181 4.52 45.60 -8.59
N ALA A 182 5.00 44.72 -7.72
CA ALA A 182 4.21 44.27 -6.58
C ALA A 182 5.08 44.14 -5.32
N ALA A 183 5.32 45.27 -4.67
CA ALA A 183 5.33 45.31 -3.21
C ALA A 183 3.87 45.18 -2.69
N SER A 184 3.13 44.16 -3.14
CA SER A 184 1.73 43.93 -2.75
C SER A 184 1.65 42.78 -1.74
N LYS A 185 0.62 42.85 -0.89
CA LYS A 185 0.30 41.79 0.08
C LYS A 185 -0.99 41.13 -0.37
N LEU A 186 -1.05 39.80 -0.30
CA LEU A 186 -2.31 39.07 -0.39
C LEU A 186 -2.83 38.84 1.02
N SER A 187 -4.10 39.20 1.28
CA SER A 187 -4.76 38.89 2.55
C SER A 187 -5.56 37.59 2.43
N ARG A 188 -5.77 36.94 3.58
CA ARG A 188 -6.65 35.77 3.70
C ARG A 188 -8.08 36.14 3.32
N GLU A 189 -8.58 37.28 3.78
CA GLU A 189 -9.92 37.78 3.45
C GLU A 189 -10.13 37.87 1.94
N TYR A 190 -9.15 38.38 1.21
CA TYR A 190 -9.23 38.47 -0.25
C TYR A 190 -9.18 37.08 -0.92
N LEU A 191 -8.38 36.15 -0.41
CA LEU A 191 -8.42 34.75 -0.87
C LEU A 191 -9.82 34.15 -0.65
N GLU A 192 -10.44 34.41 0.49
CA GLU A 192 -11.78 33.90 0.84
C GLU A 192 -12.85 34.46 -0.11
N ASP A 193 -12.74 35.73 -0.51
CA ASP A 193 -13.59 36.33 -1.55
C ASP A 193 -13.41 35.64 -2.92
N LEU A 194 -12.16 35.31 -3.29
CA LEU A 194 -11.86 34.64 -4.56
C LEU A 194 -12.46 33.24 -4.65
N ILE A 195 -12.67 32.57 -3.51
CA ILE A 195 -13.22 31.20 -3.44
C ILE A 195 -14.65 31.13 -2.92
N ALA A 196 -15.39 32.24 -2.93
CA ALA A 196 -16.74 32.31 -2.38
C ALA A 196 -17.71 31.32 -3.05
N ASP A 197 -17.58 31.10 -4.36
CA ASP A 197 -18.39 30.11 -5.09
C ASP A 197 -18.10 28.69 -4.62
N GLU A 198 -16.82 28.32 -4.53
CA GLU A 198 -16.37 27.03 -4.01
C GLU A 198 -16.89 26.77 -2.60
N LEU A 199 -16.79 27.76 -1.70
CA LEU A 199 -17.33 27.68 -0.34
C LEU A 199 -18.84 27.45 -0.34
N SER A 200 -19.60 28.09 -1.24
CA SER A 200 -21.05 27.89 -1.33
C SER A 200 -21.42 26.46 -1.78
N ARG A 201 -20.63 25.86 -2.68
CA ARG A 201 -20.86 24.51 -3.21
C ARG A 201 -20.63 23.41 -2.16
N MET A 202 -19.86 23.66 -1.11
CA MET A 202 -19.60 22.69 -0.03
C MET A 202 -20.87 22.26 0.72
N VAL A 203 -21.89 23.11 0.76
CA VAL A 203 -23.10 22.90 1.58
C VAL A 203 -23.92 21.71 1.09
N ALA A 204 -24.11 21.58 -0.22
CA ALA A 204 -24.96 20.56 -0.83
C ALA A 204 -24.52 19.11 -0.51
N PRO A 205 -23.24 18.71 -0.69
CA PRO A 205 -22.79 17.36 -0.34
C PRO A 205 -22.88 17.08 1.17
N ILE A 206 -22.58 18.05 2.04
CA ILE A 206 -22.70 17.87 3.50
C ILE A 206 -24.15 17.61 3.90
N GLN A 207 -25.08 18.45 3.44
CA GLN A 207 -26.50 18.29 3.73
C GLN A 207 -27.06 16.99 3.15
N ARG A 208 -26.61 16.59 1.96
CA ARG A 208 -26.99 15.33 1.35
C ARG A 208 -26.55 14.13 2.21
N ALA A 209 -25.30 14.11 2.69
CA ALA A 209 -24.83 13.02 3.55
C ALA A 209 -25.69 12.90 4.83
N ILE A 210 -26.01 14.03 5.48
CA ILE A 210 -26.86 14.03 6.67
C ILE A 210 -28.26 13.48 6.32
N LYS A 211 -28.87 14.00 5.26
CA LYS A 211 -30.21 13.58 4.83
C LYS A 211 -30.27 12.09 4.48
N ASP A 212 -29.33 11.63 3.66
CA ASP A 212 -29.31 10.26 3.15
C ASP A 212 -29.01 9.27 4.29
N SER A 213 -28.32 9.70 5.37
CA SER A 213 -28.09 8.86 6.56
C SER A 213 -29.37 8.50 7.34
N GLY A 214 -30.47 9.20 7.10
CA GLY A 214 -31.72 9.09 7.87
C GLY A 214 -31.62 9.63 9.31
N LEU A 215 -30.51 10.31 9.65
CA LEU A 215 -30.28 10.90 10.97
C LEU A 215 -30.57 12.40 10.98
N THR A 216 -30.89 12.93 12.15
CA THR A 216 -30.97 14.37 12.39
C THR A 216 -29.59 14.94 12.71
N LEU A 217 -29.45 16.27 12.74
CA LEU A 217 -28.21 16.90 13.21
C LEU A 217 -27.92 16.56 14.69
N ASP A 218 -28.96 16.45 15.52
CA ASP A 218 -28.81 16.16 16.95
C ASP A 218 -28.22 14.77 17.19
N ASP A 219 -28.54 13.82 16.31
CA ASP A 219 -28.03 12.45 16.31
C ASP A 219 -26.52 12.35 16.02
N ILE A 220 -25.87 13.37 15.46
CA ILE A 220 -24.44 13.35 15.13
C ILE A 220 -23.65 13.94 16.31
N GLU A 221 -22.81 13.17 16.99
CA GLU A 221 -22.11 13.66 18.18
C GLU A 221 -20.83 14.45 17.86
N ALA A 222 -20.14 14.13 16.76
CA ALA A 222 -18.88 14.77 16.40
C ALA A 222 -18.67 14.86 14.89
N VAL A 223 -17.84 15.82 14.48
CA VAL A 223 -17.40 15.99 13.09
C VAL A 223 -15.88 15.92 13.07
N GLU A 224 -15.30 14.93 12.39
CA GLU A 224 -13.85 14.80 12.20
C GLU A 224 -13.45 15.35 10.83
N LEU A 225 -12.50 16.29 10.83
CA LEU A 225 -11.97 16.90 9.61
C LEU A 225 -10.72 16.16 9.13
N ILE A 226 -10.71 15.76 7.87
CA ILE A 226 -9.55 15.19 7.18
C ILE A 226 -9.29 15.91 5.85
N GLY A 227 -8.15 15.63 5.22
CA GLY A 227 -7.73 16.26 3.97
C GLY A 227 -7.05 17.61 4.17
N GLY A 228 -6.01 17.88 3.39
CA GLY A 228 -5.15 19.06 3.57
C GLY A 228 -5.87 20.40 3.41
N SER A 229 -6.91 20.47 2.57
CA SER A 229 -7.64 21.72 2.32
C SER A 229 -8.63 22.07 3.42
N SER A 230 -8.94 21.14 4.33
CA SER A 230 -9.76 21.41 5.53
C SER A 230 -9.07 22.38 6.51
N ARG A 231 -7.77 22.62 6.35
CA ARG A 231 -6.98 23.58 7.13
C ARG A 231 -7.25 25.04 6.76
N ILE A 232 -7.87 25.30 5.61
CA ILE A 232 -8.23 26.65 5.19
C ILE A 232 -9.31 27.18 6.15
N PRO A 233 -9.11 28.33 6.83
CA PRO A 233 -10.06 28.82 7.84
C PRO A 233 -11.50 28.98 7.35
N ALA A 234 -11.72 29.54 6.16
CA ALA A 234 -13.07 29.65 5.58
C ALA A 234 -13.72 28.30 5.26
N VAL A 235 -12.94 27.30 4.82
CA VAL A 235 -13.44 25.93 4.60
C VAL A 235 -13.92 25.35 5.94
N ARG A 236 -13.13 25.48 7.00
CA ARG A 236 -13.51 25.05 8.35
C ARG A 236 -14.75 25.80 8.87
N ALA A 237 -14.81 27.10 8.67
CA ALA A 237 -15.97 27.92 9.06
C ALA A 237 -17.25 27.46 8.34
N ARG A 238 -17.15 27.22 7.02
CA ARG A 238 -18.28 26.73 6.23
C ARG A 238 -18.76 25.35 6.66
N ILE A 239 -17.85 24.45 7.04
CA ILE A 239 -18.22 23.15 7.62
C ILE A 239 -18.91 23.35 8.97
N ALA A 240 -18.40 24.24 9.84
CA ALA A 240 -19.01 24.54 11.14
C ALA A 240 -20.45 25.06 11.01
N GLU A 241 -20.71 25.92 10.02
CA GLU A 241 -22.06 26.41 9.71
C GLU A 241 -23.03 25.29 9.32
N CYS A 242 -22.54 24.22 8.68
CA CYS A 242 -23.35 23.06 8.32
C CYS A 242 -23.66 22.14 9.52
N PHE A 243 -22.89 22.26 10.61
CA PHE A 243 -23.05 21.46 11.84
C PHE A 243 -23.19 22.37 13.07
N PRO A 244 -24.27 23.18 13.16
CA PRO A 244 -24.45 24.14 14.24
C PRO A 244 -24.43 23.45 15.62
N GLY A 245 -23.65 24.00 16.55
CA GLY A 245 -23.53 23.47 17.91
C GLY A 245 -22.67 22.19 18.04
N LYS A 246 -22.12 21.67 16.95
CA LYS A 246 -21.21 20.51 16.98
C LYS A 246 -19.76 20.96 17.02
N THR A 247 -18.93 20.17 17.69
CA THR A 247 -17.48 20.43 17.75
C THR A 247 -16.81 19.82 16.52
N LEU A 248 -16.04 20.65 15.79
CA LEU A 248 -15.15 20.18 14.74
C LEU A 248 -13.85 19.68 15.36
N SER A 249 -13.64 18.38 15.24
CA SER A 249 -12.49 17.64 15.76
C SER A 249 -11.43 17.41 14.70
N THR A 250 -10.19 17.32 15.15
CA THR A 250 -9.00 16.98 14.36
C THR A 250 -8.19 15.92 15.13
N THR A 251 -8.87 14.90 15.65
CA THR A 251 -8.19 13.87 16.47
C THR A 251 -7.36 12.92 15.62
N LEU A 252 -7.72 12.79 14.35
CA LEU A 252 -6.91 12.13 13.34
C LEU A 252 -5.90 13.09 12.71
N ASN A 253 -4.74 12.59 12.32
CA ASN A 253 -3.85 13.33 11.44
C ASN A 253 -4.52 13.46 10.06
N GLN A 254 -4.79 14.69 9.64
CA GLN A 254 -5.59 15.01 8.45
C GLN A 254 -4.94 14.58 7.13
N GLU A 255 -3.62 14.35 7.10
CA GLU A 255 -2.90 13.90 5.90
C GLU A 255 -2.68 12.38 5.88
N GLU A 256 -2.61 11.75 7.06
CA GLU A 256 -2.26 10.33 7.18
C GLU A 256 -3.46 9.42 7.49
N ALA A 257 -4.62 9.99 7.86
CA ALA A 257 -5.77 9.24 8.36
C ALA A 257 -6.23 8.12 7.41
N VAL A 258 -6.32 8.42 6.11
CA VAL A 258 -6.76 7.48 5.08
C VAL A 258 -5.74 6.35 4.93
N ALA A 259 -4.46 6.70 4.75
CA ALA A 259 -3.38 5.72 4.60
C ALA A 259 -3.26 4.79 5.82
N ARG A 260 -3.27 5.35 7.04
CA ARG A 260 -3.24 4.56 8.29
C ARG A 260 -4.44 3.62 8.40
N GLY A 261 -5.63 4.11 8.04
CA GLY A 261 -6.84 3.30 7.96
C GLY A 261 -6.72 2.12 6.99
N ALA A 262 -6.22 2.39 5.78
CA ALA A 262 -5.97 1.37 4.77
C ALA A 262 -4.92 0.34 5.24
N THR A 263 -3.86 0.78 5.92
CA THR A 263 -2.87 -0.10 6.55
C THR A 263 -3.52 -1.02 7.57
N PHE A 264 -4.40 -0.53 8.45
CA PHE A 264 -5.15 -1.39 9.37
C PHE A 264 -6.01 -2.40 8.62
N SER A 265 -6.74 -1.98 7.59
CA SER A 265 -7.54 -2.93 6.79
C SER A 265 -6.68 -3.99 6.09
N CYS A 266 -5.46 -3.64 5.65
CA CYS A 266 -4.52 -4.59 5.06
C CYS A 266 -4.00 -5.57 6.12
N ALA A 267 -3.61 -5.06 7.30
CA ALA A 267 -3.14 -5.88 8.42
C ALA A 267 -4.22 -6.86 8.90
N MET A 268 -5.49 -6.45 8.94
CA MET A 268 -6.64 -7.31 9.27
C MET A 268 -6.85 -8.46 8.28
N LEU A 269 -6.41 -8.30 7.03
CA LEU A 269 -6.54 -9.32 5.97
C LEU A 269 -5.27 -10.16 5.81
N SER A 270 -4.18 -9.78 6.49
CA SER A 270 -2.93 -10.52 6.44
C SER A 270 -3.01 -11.75 7.33
N PRO A 271 -2.59 -12.94 6.84
CA PRO A 271 -2.53 -14.14 7.68
C PRO A 271 -1.39 -14.08 8.72
N VAL A 272 -0.46 -13.13 8.59
CA VAL A 272 0.72 -13.01 9.45
C VAL A 272 0.49 -12.08 10.64
N PHE A 273 -0.26 -11.00 10.43
CA PHE A 273 -0.49 -9.99 11.47
C PHE A 273 -1.79 -10.29 12.24
N HIS A 274 -1.68 -10.30 13.57
CA HIS A 274 -2.85 -10.41 14.44
C HIS A 274 -3.17 -9.03 14.98
N VAL A 275 -4.28 -8.46 14.51
CA VAL A 275 -4.79 -7.16 14.95
C VAL A 275 -6.09 -7.34 15.73
N ARG A 276 -6.52 -6.29 16.43
CA ARG A 276 -7.79 -6.30 17.16
C ARG A 276 -8.94 -6.57 16.20
N ASP A 277 -9.84 -7.49 16.57
CA ASP A 277 -11.06 -7.75 15.82
C ASP A 277 -11.91 -6.48 15.71
N PHE A 278 -12.14 -6.04 14.48
CA PHE A 278 -12.93 -4.87 14.19
C PHE A 278 -13.72 -5.08 12.88
N SER A 279 -15.04 -5.05 12.93
CA SER A 279 -15.87 -5.23 11.74
C SER A 279 -16.07 -3.91 10.99
N VAL A 280 -16.00 -3.97 9.66
CA VAL A 280 -16.19 -2.82 8.78
C VAL A 280 -17.34 -3.13 7.82
N SER A 281 -18.45 -2.42 7.95
CA SER A 281 -19.56 -2.43 6.98
C SER A 281 -19.57 -1.11 6.23
N ASP A 282 -19.30 -1.17 4.93
CA ASP A 282 -19.41 -0.03 4.02
C ASP A 282 -20.73 -0.14 3.21
N ILE A 283 -20.99 0.82 2.33
CA ILE A 283 -22.23 0.91 1.56
C ILE A 283 -22.00 1.09 0.06
N ASN A 284 -22.99 0.65 -0.72
CA ASN A 284 -23.00 0.82 -2.17
C ASN A 284 -23.40 2.25 -2.57
N ALA A 285 -22.56 2.94 -3.36
CA ALA A 285 -22.81 4.33 -3.73
C ALA A 285 -23.86 4.50 -4.84
N PHE A 286 -23.97 3.55 -5.77
CA PHE A 286 -24.87 3.67 -6.93
C PHE A 286 -25.75 2.42 -7.05
N PRO A 287 -27.08 2.58 -7.18
CA PRO A 287 -27.96 1.43 -7.32
C PRO A 287 -27.65 0.64 -8.59
N ILE A 288 -27.63 -0.69 -8.47
CA ILE A 288 -27.37 -1.64 -9.55
C ILE A 288 -28.64 -2.42 -9.81
N LYS A 289 -29.09 -2.40 -11.07
CA LYS A 289 -30.17 -3.25 -11.55
C LYS A 289 -29.66 -4.31 -12.52
N VAL A 290 -30.39 -5.40 -12.60
CA VAL A 290 -30.21 -6.39 -13.67
C VAL A 290 -31.39 -6.34 -14.61
N LYS A 291 -31.14 -6.63 -15.88
CA LYS A 291 -32.09 -6.67 -16.98
C LYS A 291 -32.01 -8.00 -17.70
N TRP A 292 -33.12 -8.47 -18.24
CA TRP A 292 -33.19 -9.71 -19.00
C TRP A 292 -34.27 -9.64 -20.07
N ASP A 293 -34.15 -10.52 -21.06
CA ASP A 293 -35.15 -10.62 -22.12
C ASP A 293 -36.42 -11.33 -21.60
N PRO A 294 -37.62 -10.85 -22.01
CA PRO A 294 -38.87 -11.51 -21.66
C PRO A 294 -38.94 -12.89 -22.31
N VAL A 295 -39.53 -13.84 -21.59
CA VAL A 295 -39.77 -15.17 -22.15
C VAL A 295 -41.00 -15.16 -23.07
N PRO A 296 -41.00 -15.86 -24.22
CA PRO A 296 -42.15 -15.91 -25.11
C PRO A 296 -43.44 -16.42 -24.45
N SER A 297 -43.31 -17.22 -23.39
CA SER A 297 -44.41 -17.78 -22.60
C SER A 297 -45.05 -16.78 -21.63
N ASP A 298 -44.35 -15.69 -21.28
CA ASP A 298 -44.83 -14.66 -20.35
C ASP A 298 -44.33 -13.27 -20.79
N PRO A 299 -45.03 -12.63 -21.75
CA PRO A 299 -44.64 -11.32 -22.27
C PRO A 299 -44.87 -10.17 -21.27
N GLU A 300 -45.61 -10.40 -20.19
CA GLU A 300 -45.90 -9.39 -19.15
C GLU A 300 -44.95 -9.51 -17.94
N GLU A 301 -43.97 -10.43 -17.98
CA GLU A 301 -42.92 -10.57 -16.96
C GLU A 301 -42.16 -9.23 -16.79
N ASP A 302 -41.90 -8.83 -15.55
CA ASP A 302 -40.95 -7.76 -15.27
C ASP A 302 -39.59 -8.12 -15.90
N THR A 303 -38.97 -7.19 -16.61
CA THR A 303 -37.69 -7.42 -17.33
C THR A 303 -36.50 -6.73 -16.67
N GLU A 304 -36.72 -6.09 -15.52
CA GLU A 304 -35.66 -5.46 -14.74
C GLU A 304 -35.94 -5.47 -13.24
N LEU A 305 -34.87 -5.53 -12.45
CA LEU A 305 -34.95 -5.49 -10.98
C LEU A 305 -33.72 -4.79 -10.39
N VAL A 306 -33.93 -3.85 -9.47
CA VAL A 306 -32.86 -3.28 -8.65
C VAL A 306 -32.42 -4.32 -7.62
N VAL A 307 -31.22 -4.86 -7.81
CA VAL A 307 -30.67 -5.95 -6.97
C VAL A 307 -29.94 -5.38 -5.76
N PHE A 308 -29.15 -4.33 -5.98
CA PHE A 308 -28.41 -3.63 -4.95
C PHE A 308 -28.81 -2.16 -4.98
N GLY A 309 -29.54 -1.71 -3.97
CA GLY A 309 -29.94 -0.30 -3.85
C GLY A 309 -28.76 0.63 -3.58
N GLN A 310 -29.03 1.94 -3.62
CA GLN A 310 -28.14 2.92 -2.99
C GLN A 310 -28.07 2.60 -1.50
N GLU A 311 -26.90 2.77 -0.90
CA GLU A 311 -26.62 2.55 0.53
C GLU A 311 -26.76 1.10 1.01
N ASN A 312 -26.99 0.15 0.10
CA ASN A 312 -27.00 -1.27 0.44
C ASN A 312 -25.63 -1.67 1.02
N ALA A 313 -25.64 -2.32 2.17
CA ALA A 313 -24.41 -2.75 2.84
C ALA A 313 -23.54 -3.62 1.93
N MET A 314 -22.23 -3.49 2.04
CA MET A 314 -21.25 -4.32 1.32
C MET A 314 -20.27 -4.98 2.30
N PRO A 315 -19.95 -6.27 2.10
CA PRO A 315 -20.40 -7.15 1.01
C PRO A 315 -21.87 -7.62 1.15
N SER A 316 -22.54 -7.92 0.03
CA SER A 316 -23.92 -8.42 0.01
C SER A 316 -24.16 -9.42 -1.12
N THR A 317 -24.91 -10.49 -0.83
CA THR A 317 -25.26 -11.54 -1.79
C THR A 317 -26.77 -11.57 -1.98
N LYS A 318 -27.22 -11.60 -3.24
CA LYS A 318 -28.63 -11.70 -3.62
C LYS A 318 -28.82 -12.87 -4.58
N ILE A 319 -29.77 -13.74 -4.28
CA ILE A 319 -30.15 -14.86 -5.14
C ILE A 319 -31.42 -14.45 -5.88
N LEU A 320 -31.35 -14.42 -7.21
CA LEU A 320 -32.45 -14.14 -8.10
C LEU A 320 -32.99 -15.46 -8.65
N SER A 321 -34.31 -15.56 -8.83
CA SER A 321 -34.94 -16.77 -9.36
C SER A 321 -35.60 -16.46 -10.69
N PHE A 322 -35.20 -17.16 -11.73
CA PHE A 322 -35.73 -17.03 -13.08
C PHE A 322 -36.31 -18.36 -13.53
N TYR A 323 -37.46 -18.35 -14.19
CA TYR A 323 -38.04 -19.55 -14.80
C TYR A 323 -37.58 -19.61 -16.24
N ARG A 324 -36.63 -20.50 -16.56
CA ARG A 324 -35.99 -20.58 -17.88
C ARG A 324 -35.80 -22.04 -18.33
N LYS A 325 -35.90 -22.25 -19.64
CA LYS A 325 -35.69 -23.54 -20.32
C LYS A 325 -34.54 -23.48 -21.34
N GLU A 326 -34.44 -22.36 -22.02
CA GLU A 326 -33.48 -22.10 -23.10
C GLU A 326 -32.28 -21.29 -22.60
N PRO A 327 -31.20 -21.18 -23.38
CA PRO A 327 -30.12 -20.23 -23.12
C PRO A 327 -30.70 -18.83 -22.89
N PHE A 328 -30.16 -18.10 -21.91
CA PHE A 328 -30.64 -16.78 -21.57
C PHE A 328 -29.50 -15.89 -21.10
N GLU A 329 -29.73 -14.59 -21.19
CA GLU A 329 -28.76 -13.56 -20.83
C GLU A 329 -29.33 -12.61 -19.78
N ILE A 330 -28.45 -12.11 -18.93
CA ILE A 330 -28.77 -11.11 -17.91
C ILE A 330 -27.70 -10.04 -17.94
N GLU A 331 -28.10 -8.78 -18.02
CA GLU A 331 -27.21 -7.63 -18.03
C GLU A 331 -27.32 -6.85 -16.73
N ALA A 332 -26.20 -6.57 -16.07
CA ALA A 332 -26.11 -5.68 -14.92
C ALA A 332 -25.74 -4.27 -15.38
N VAL A 333 -26.52 -3.28 -14.95
CA VAL A 333 -26.32 -1.86 -15.26
C VAL A 333 -26.60 -0.99 -14.04
N TYR A 334 -26.01 0.20 -13.98
CA TYR A 334 -26.41 1.18 -12.97
C TYR A 334 -27.86 1.64 -13.23
N ALA A 335 -28.68 1.63 -12.17
CA ALA A 335 -30.10 1.90 -12.28
C ALA A 335 -30.40 3.36 -12.63
N GLU A 336 -29.52 4.29 -12.22
CA GLU A 336 -29.66 5.72 -12.50
C GLU A 336 -28.43 6.32 -13.19
N PRO A 337 -28.26 6.11 -14.51
CA PRO A 337 -27.09 6.58 -15.26
C PRO A 337 -26.86 8.09 -15.18
N ARG A 338 -27.93 8.88 -15.01
CA ARG A 338 -27.88 10.35 -14.86
C ARG A 338 -27.06 10.83 -13.64
N HIS A 339 -26.91 9.98 -12.62
CA HIS A 339 -26.15 10.29 -11.42
C HIS A 339 -24.70 9.80 -11.51
N LEU A 340 -24.34 9.07 -12.59
CA LEU A 340 -22.97 8.69 -12.83
C LEU A 340 -22.14 9.91 -13.26
N PRO A 341 -20.90 10.05 -12.77
CA PRO A 341 -20.02 11.12 -13.20
C PRO A 341 -19.72 11.05 -14.69
N GLY A 342 -19.64 12.21 -15.36
CA GLY A 342 -18.99 12.33 -16.68
C GLY A 342 -19.62 11.53 -17.83
N GLY A 343 -20.87 11.08 -17.71
CA GLY A 343 -21.52 10.27 -18.76
C GLY A 343 -20.89 8.90 -18.95
N ILE A 344 -20.29 8.34 -17.89
CA ILE A 344 -19.71 6.98 -17.89
C ILE A 344 -20.74 5.96 -18.40
N ASN A 345 -20.28 4.99 -19.18
CA ASN A 345 -21.10 3.87 -19.64
C ASN A 345 -21.75 3.17 -18.42
N PRO A 346 -23.08 3.09 -18.35
CA PRO A 346 -23.76 2.50 -17.20
C PRO A 346 -23.68 0.96 -17.14
N TRP A 347 -23.12 0.31 -18.16
CA TRP A 347 -22.96 -1.14 -18.22
C TRP A 347 -21.90 -1.64 -17.23
N ILE A 348 -22.20 -2.74 -16.52
CA ILE A 348 -21.34 -3.32 -15.48
C ILE A 348 -20.88 -4.72 -15.87
N ALA A 349 -21.83 -5.59 -16.20
CA ALA A 349 -21.54 -7.00 -16.50
C ALA A 349 -22.64 -7.64 -17.33
N LYS A 350 -22.31 -8.74 -18.02
CA LYS A 350 -23.27 -9.57 -18.74
C LYS A 350 -23.05 -11.03 -18.38
N PHE A 351 -24.12 -11.72 -18.00
CA PHE A 351 -24.17 -13.14 -17.76
C PHE A 351 -24.83 -13.83 -18.96
N THR A 352 -24.23 -14.91 -19.44
CA THR A 352 -24.78 -15.75 -20.52
C THR A 352 -24.74 -17.22 -20.08
N ALA A 353 -25.92 -17.82 -19.89
CA ALA A 353 -26.05 -19.26 -19.68
C ALA A 353 -26.24 -19.97 -21.03
N LYS A 354 -25.29 -20.84 -21.41
CA LYS A 354 -25.32 -21.55 -22.71
C LYS A 354 -26.35 -22.69 -22.77
N GLY A 355 -26.94 -23.06 -21.64
CA GLY A 355 -28.01 -24.05 -21.55
C GLY A 355 -28.39 -24.33 -20.10
N VAL A 356 -29.64 -24.73 -19.87
CA VAL A 356 -30.16 -25.10 -18.55
C VAL A 356 -30.22 -26.62 -18.45
N PRO A 357 -29.59 -27.25 -17.43
CA PRO A 357 -29.62 -28.71 -17.24
C PRO A 357 -31.06 -29.23 -17.17
N GLN A 358 -31.37 -30.23 -17.99
CA GLN A 358 -32.70 -30.87 -18.04
C GLN A 358 -32.72 -32.09 -17.10
N ILE A 359 -32.54 -31.89 -15.80
CA ILE A 359 -32.40 -32.97 -14.81
C ILE A 359 -33.64 -33.01 -13.90
N GLY A 360 -34.21 -34.21 -13.68
CA GLY A 360 -35.28 -34.43 -12.69
C GLY A 360 -36.67 -33.88 -13.07
N GLN A 361 -37.03 -33.87 -14.36
CA GLN A 361 -38.34 -33.38 -14.82
C GLN A 361 -39.50 -34.23 -14.27
N GLU A 362 -40.51 -33.58 -13.67
CA GLU A 362 -41.83 -34.19 -13.41
C GLU A 362 -42.66 -34.30 -14.71
N ALA A 363 -42.49 -33.35 -15.64
CA ALA A 363 -43.13 -33.34 -16.97
C ALA A 363 -42.18 -32.80 -18.05
N PRO A 364 -42.17 -33.36 -19.29
CA PRO A 364 -41.33 -32.88 -20.37
C PRO A 364 -41.78 -31.50 -20.88
N GLY A 365 -40.99 -30.47 -20.61
CA GLY A 365 -41.12 -29.18 -21.29
C GLY A 365 -41.31 -27.94 -20.41
N ASP A 366 -41.49 -28.10 -19.11
CA ASP A 366 -41.66 -26.98 -18.16
C ASP A 366 -40.34 -26.23 -17.89
N PRO A 367 -40.40 -24.91 -17.61
CA PRO A 367 -39.22 -24.12 -17.27
C PRO A 367 -38.67 -24.47 -15.89
N PHE A 368 -37.34 -24.52 -15.75
CA PHE A 368 -36.69 -24.72 -14.45
C PHE A 368 -36.58 -23.40 -13.70
N GLN A 369 -36.73 -23.46 -12.37
CA GLN A 369 -36.37 -22.35 -11.50
C GLN A 369 -34.83 -22.27 -11.38
N VAL A 370 -34.23 -21.42 -12.20
CA VAL A 370 -32.82 -21.10 -12.16
C VAL A 370 -32.55 -20.08 -11.07
N LYS A 371 -31.72 -20.45 -10.09
CA LYS A 371 -31.23 -19.56 -9.03
C LYS A 371 -29.89 -18.97 -9.44
N LEU A 372 -29.88 -17.67 -9.72
CA LEU A 372 -28.67 -16.90 -10.00
C LEU A 372 -28.17 -16.20 -8.74
N LYS A 373 -26.96 -16.54 -8.30
CA LYS A 373 -26.28 -15.92 -7.18
C LYS A 373 -25.46 -14.72 -7.68
N THR A 374 -25.93 -13.53 -7.34
CA THR A 374 -25.22 -12.27 -7.57
C THR A 374 -24.59 -11.78 -6.27
N ARG A 375 -23.41 -11.16 -6.34
CA ARG A 375 -22.75 -10.62 -5.16
C ARG A 375 -22.12 -9.26 -5.45
N LEU A 376 -22.36 -8.32 -4.53
CA LEU A 376 -21.56 -7.13 -4.36
C LEU A 376 -20.45 -7.46 -3.35
N ASN A 377 -19.20 -7.55 -3.81
CA ASN A 377 -18.09 -7.98 -2.96
C ASN A 377 -17.60 -6.84 -2.03
N ALA A 378 -16.61 -7.14 -1.18
CA ALA A 378 -16.02 -6.16 -0.26
C ALA A 378 -15.26 -5.02 -0.96
N ASN A 379 -15.00 -5.15 -2.26
CA ASN A 379 -14.41 -4.11 -3.11
C ASN A 379 -15.49 -3.27 -3.81
N GLY A 380 -16.78 -3.48 -3.51
CA GLY A 380 -17.87 -2.73 -4.14
C GLY A 380 -18.06 -3.04 -5.62
N ILE A 381 -17.60 -4.23 -6.07
CA ILE A 381 -17.75 -4.72 -7.43
C ILE A 381 -18.82 -5.80 -7.45
N MET A 382 -19.78 -5.66 -8.35
CA MET A 382 -20.84 -6.64 -8.57
C MET A 382 -20.35 -7.73 -9.52
N GLY A 383 -20.61 -8.99 -9.17
CA GLY A 383 -20.32 -10.14 -10.02
C GLY A 383 -21.37 -11.25 -9.90
N PHE A 384 -21.36 -12.14 -10.89
CA PHE A 384 -22.15 -13.37 -10.89
C PHE A 384 -21.28 -14.50 -10.31
N GLU A 385 -21.65 -15.02 -9.15
CA GLU A 385 -20.84 -16.05 -8.45
C GLU A 385 -21.24 -17.48 -8.81
N GLY A 386 -22.48 -17.69 -9.26
CA GLY A 386 -22.97 -19.03 -9.56
C GLY A 386 -24.41 -19.02 -10.04
N ALA A 387 -24.76 -20.02 -10.83
CA ALA A 387 -26.13 -20.28 -11.25
C ALA A 387 -26.41 -21.78 -11.05
N TYR A 388 -27.57 -22.14 -10.51
CA TYR A 388 -27.93 -23.53 -10.27
C TYR A 388 -29.43 -23.77 -10.31
N VAL A 389 -29.84 -25.00 -10.56
CA VAL A 389 -31.22 -25.49 -10.37
C VAL A 389 -31.27 -26.42 -9.17
N GLU A 390 -32.39 -26.45 -8.46
CA GLU A 390 -32.61 -27.34 -7.32
C GLU A 390 -33.59 -28.45 -7.70
N THR A 391 -33.25 -29.71 -7.42
CA THR A 391 -34.18 -30.85 -7.50
C THR A 391 -34.38 -31.46 -6.12
N ARG A 392 -35.56 -32.04 -5.88
CA ARG A 392 -35.86 -32.75 -4.63
C ARG A 392 -35.78 -34.26 -4.88
N GLU A 393 -34.93 -34.95 -4.14
CA GLU A 393 -34.90 -36.41 -4.12
C GLU A 393 -35.28 -36.92 -2.72
N ASP A 394 -36.24 -37.83 -2.64
CA ASP A 394 -36.59 -38.49 -1.39
C ASP A 394 -35.63 -39.67 -1.16
N LYS A 395 -34.79 -39.59 -0.13
CA LYS A 395 -34.00 -40.75 0.34
C LYS A 395 -34.75 -41.47 1.46
N GLU A 396 -34.86 -42.78 1.31
CA GLU A 396 -35.34 -43.66 2.38
C GLU A 396 -34.18 -43.94 3.34
N GLU A 397 -34.35 -43.59 4.62
CA GLU A 397 -33.41 -44.04 5.66
C GLU A 397 -33.64 -45.53 5.95
N PRO A 398 -32.56 -46.32 6.18
CA PRO A 398 -32.73 -47.68 6.66
C PRO A 398 -33.43 -47.64 8.02
N ALA A 399 -34.55 -48.35 8.13
CA ALA A 399 -35.31 -48.44 9.37
C ALA A 399 -34.40 -48.93 10.52
N PRO A 400 -34.51 -48.39 11.74
CA PRO A 400 -33.81 -48.94 12.89
C PRO A 400 -34.25 -50.40 13.09
N MET A 401 -33.32 -51.35 12.95
CA MET A 401 -33.55 -52.73 13.37
C MET A 401 -33.44 -52.80 14.90
N ASP A 402 -34.51 -52.42 15.60
CA ASP A 402 -34.70 -52.84 16.99
C ASP A 402 -35.70 -54.01 17.01
N GLY A 403 -35.21 -55.16 17.48
CA GLY A 403 -35.91 -56.43 17.47
C GLY A 403 -37.12 -56.46 18.41
N VAL A 404 -38.24 -56.98 17.92
CA VAL A 404 -39.37 -57.40 18.75
C VAL A 404 -39.93 -58.72 18.21
N GLU A 405 -39.93 -59.74 19.07
CA GLU A 405 -40.68 -60.98 18.88
C GLU A 405 -42.19 -60.69 18.88
N GLY A 406 -42.89 -61.20 17.86
CA GLY A 406 -44.33 -61.50 17.92
C GLY A 406 -45.30 -60.40 17.49
N GLY A 407 -46.02 -60.66 16.40
CA GLY A 407 -47.32 -60.03 16.09
C GLY A 407 -47.37 -59.35 14.73
N GLU A 408 -48.25 -59.84 13.85
CA GLU A 408 -48.61 -59.21 12.58
C GLU A 408 -49.20 -57.80 12.81
N ALA A 409 -48.39 -56.78 12.56
CA ALA A 409 -48.85 -55.41 12.33
C ALA A 409 -47.96 -54.79 11.25
N THR A 410 -48.58 -54.24 10.20
CA THR A 410 -47.91 -53.57 9.09
C THR A 410 -46.97 -52.48 9.59
N ALA A 411 -45.67 -52.63 9.30
CA ALA A 411 -44.65 -51.66 9.67
C ALA A 411 -45.01 -50.26 9.10
N PRO A 412 -44.86 -49.17 9.88
CA PRO A 412 -45.02 -47.83 9.34
C PRO A 412 -43.96 -47.56 8.25
N PRO A 413 -44.30 -46.83 7.17
CA PRO A 413 -43.34 -46.50 6.12
C PRO A 413 -42.15 -45.72 6.73
N PRO A 414 -40.91 -45.97 6.27
CA PRO A 414 -39.74 -45.30 6.80
C PRO A 414 -39.87 -43.77 6.64
N PRO A 415 -39.33 -42.97 7.58
CA PRO A 415 -39.34 -41.51 7.44
C PRO A 415 -38.55 -41.13 6.18
N LYS A 416 -39.24 -40.50 5.21
CA LYS A 416 -38.61 -39.96 4.01
C LYS A 416 -37.95 -38.64 4.34
N LYS A 417 -36.64 -38.52 4.10
CA LYS A 417 -35.93 -37.25 4.18
C LYS A 417 -35.76 -36.72 2.75
N THR A 418 -36.48 -35.64 2.44
CA THR A 418 -36.32 -34.94 1.16
C THR A 418 -35.00 -34.17 1.16
N GLU A 419 -34.07 -34.57 0.29
CA GLU A 419 -32.79 -33.90 0.08
C GLU A 419 -32.87 -32.99 -1.14
N VAL A 420 -32.38 -31.75 -1.01
CA VAL A 420 -32.34 -30.76 -2.10
C VAL A 420 -30.98 -30.81 -2.77
N ILE A 421 -30.93 -31.29 -4.01
CA ILE A 421 -29.71 -31.39 -4.81
C ILE A 421 -29.59 -30.16 -5.70
N LYS A 422 -28.41 -29.54 -5.71
CA LYS A 422 -28.10 -28.38 -6.56
C LYS A 422 -27.31 -28.83 -7.78
N HIS A 423 -27.85 -28.57 -8.96
CA HIS A 423 -27.17 -28.81 -10.24
C HIS A 423 -26.66 -27.48 -10.78
N GLU A 424 -25.34 -27.34 -10.90
CA GLU A 424 -24.71 -26.11 -11.38
C GLU A 424 -24.95 -25.87 -12.89
N ILE A 425 -25.20 -24.62 -13.23
CA ILE A 425 -25.33 -24.14 -14.60
C ILE A 425 -24.00 -23.52 -15.01
N LYS A 426 -23.42 -24.01 -16.11
CA LYS A 426 -22.25 -23.39 -16.72
C LYS A 426 -22.65 -22.09 -17.40
N PHE A 427 -21.96 -21.01 -17.06
CA PHE A 427 -22.19 -19.68 -17.63
C PHE A 427 -20.87 -19.01 -18.02
N VAL A 428 -20.98 -18.00 -18.87
CA VAL A 428 -19.90 -17.06 -19.19
C VAL A 428 -20.34 -15.69 -18.69
N ALA A 429 -19.45 -14.99 -18.00
CA ALA A 429 -19.69 -13.61 -17.57
C ALA A 429 -18.68 -12.66 -18.20
N GLY A 430 -19.17 -11.62 -18.87
CA GLY A 430 -18.37 -10.48 -19.33
C GLY A 430 -18.42 -9.35 -18.32
N TYR A 431 -17.29 -8.70 -18.09
CA TYR A 431 -17.11 -7.58 -17.15
C TYR A 431 -16.42 -6.41 -17.85
N THR A 432 -16.31 -5.27 -17.18
CA THR A 432 -15.51 -4.11 -17.66
C THR A 432 -14.00 -4.29 -17.48
N THR A 433 -13.56 -5.44 -16.97
CA THR A 433 -12.15 -5.82 -16.75
C THR A 433 -11.41 -5.95 -18.08
N LEU A 434 -10.13 -5.57 -18.12
CA LEU A 434 -9.27 -5.83 -19.27
C LEU A 434 -9.13 -7.34 -19.53
N ASP A 435 -9.01 -7.70 -20.82
CA ASP A 435 -8.70 -9.07 -21.21
C ASP A 435 -7.29 -9.46 -20.70
N LYS A 436 -7.14 -10.73 -20.31
CA LYS A 436 -5.88 -11.23 -19.75
C LYS A 436 -4.69 -11.03 -20.71
N GLY A 437 -4.88 -11.24 -22.01
CA GLY A 437 -3.79 -11.04 -22.98
C GLY A 437 -3.35 -9.58 -23.08
N VAL A 438 -4.28 -8.64 -22.91
CA VAL A 438 -3.96 -7.20 -22.85
C VAL A 438 -3.20 -6.89 -21.55
N VAL A 439 -3.66 -7.41 -20.41
CA VAL A 439 -2.98 -7.23 -19.12
C VAL A 439 -1.55 -7.79 -19.16
N ASP A 440 -1.35 -8.97 -19.73
CA ASP A 440 -0.02 -9.59 -19.86
C ASP A 440 0.91 -8.73 -20.75
N THR A 441 0.40 -8.20 -21.86
CA THR A 441 1.15 -7.27 -22.73
C THR A 441 1.54 -5.98 -21.99
N LEU A 442 0.60 -5.39 -21.25
CA LEU A 442 0.85 -4.17 -20.47
C LEU A 442 1.84 -4.42 -19.33
N LYS A 443 1.81 -5.61 -18.73
CA LYS A 443 2.75 -6.06 -17.71
C LYS A 443 4.18 -6.18 -18.24
N GLU A 444 4.36 -6.72 -19.44
CA GLU A 444 5.67 -6.77 -20.09
C GLU A 444 6.22 -5.36 -20.38
N GLN A 445 5.37 -4.45 -20.86
CA GLN A 445 5.74 -3.05 -21.07
C GLN A 445 6.16 -2.36 -19.77
N GLU A 446 5.36 -2.51 -18.71
CA GLU A 446 5.67 -1.93 -17.39
C GLU A 446 6.99 -2.50 -16.82
N ASN A 447 7.22 -3.80 -16.93
CA ASN A 447 8.47 -4.41 -16.49
C ASN A 447 9.68 -3.85 -17.24
N SER A 448 9.56 -3.63 -18.56
CA SER A 448 10.64 -3.04 -19.35
C SER A 448 10.95 -1.60 -18.93
N MET A 449 9.92 -0.78 -18.68
CA MET A 449 10.12 0.58 -18.17
C MET A 449 10.76 0.58 -16.78
N TRP A 450 10.30 -0.31 -15.90
CA TRP A 450 10.86 -0.46 -14.57
C TRP A 450 12.33 -0.90 -14.57
N GLU A 451 12.71 -1.85 -15.43
CA GLU A 451 14.10 -2.28 -15.57
C GLU A 451 15.01 -1.14 -16.04
N ASN A 452 14.52 -0.28 -16.93
CA ASN A 452 15.24 0.91 -17.38
C ASN A 452 15.41 1.93 -16.24
N ASP A 453 14.33 2.26 -15.51
CA ASP A 453 14.38 3.19 -14.37
C ASP A 453 15.35 2.68 -13.28
N LYS A 454 15.29 1.38 -12.98
CA LYS A 454 16.19 0.73 -12.03
C LYS A 454 17.64 0.81 -12.50
N LEU A 455 17.91 0.60 -13.80
CA LEU A 455 19.26 0.70 -14.35
C LEU A 455 19.81 2.12 -14.24
N VAL A 456 18.99 3.14 -14.55
CA VAL A 456 19.38 4.55 -14.41
C VAL A 456 19.74 4.87 -12.96
N LYS A 457 18.83 4.55 -12.03
CA LYS A 457 19.07 4.76 -10.59
C LYS A 457 20.31 4.03 -10.08
N ASP A 458 20.45 2.74 -10.42
CA ASP A 458 21.61 1.95 -10.04
C ASP A 458 22.92 2.50 -10.64
N THR A 459 22.86 3.17 -11.79
CA THR A 459 24.02 3.80 -12.44
C THR A 459 24.41 5.08 -11.71
N GLU A 460 23.44 5.95 -11.41
CA GLU A 460 23.62 7.16 -10.61
C GLU A 460 24.16 6.84 -9.21
N ASP A 461 23.64 5.81 -8.55
CA ASP A 461 24.13 5.35 -7.25
C ASP A 461 25.61 4.92 -7.31
N ARG A 462 26.06 4.32 -8.42
CA ARG A 462 27.47 3.93 -8.59
C ARG A 462 28.38 5.10 -8.93
N LYS A 463 27.89 6.08 -9.69
CA LYS A 463 28.57 7.36 -9.91
C LYS A 463 28.79 8.09 -8.58
N ASN A 464 27.72 8.26 -7.80
CA ASN A 464 27.77 8.89 -6.48
C ASN A 464 28.70 8.14 -5.52
N ALA A 465 28.68 6.80 -5.52
CA ALA A 465 29.59 6.00 -4.69
C ALA A 465 31.07 6.15 -5.07
N LEU A 466 31.36 6.37 -6.36
CA LEU A 466 32.72 6.66 -6.82
C LEU A 466 33.16 8.06 -6.38
N GLU A 467 32.31 9.06 -6.59
CA GLU A 467 32.55 10.44 -6.18
C GLU A 467 32.77 10.56 -4.66
N GLU A 468 31.90 9.94 -3.86
CA GLU A 468 32.03 9.89 -2.41
C GLU A 468 33.35 9.23 -1.99
N TYR A 469 33.72 8.09 -2.60
CA TYR A 469 34.96 7.40 -2.29
C TYR A 469 36.19 8.26 -2.60
N ILE A 470 36.17 8.99 -3.71
CA ILE A 470 37.27 9.88 -4.10
C ILE A 470 37.46 10.99 -3.06
N TYR A 471 36.40 11.74 -2.74
CA TYR A 471 36.48 12.85 -1.79
C TYR A 471 36.83 12.40 -0.37
N ASP A 472 36.20 11.33 0.10
CA ASP A 472 36.44 10.77 1.44
C ASP A 472 37.88 10.26 1.58
N THR A 473 38.37 9.50 0.59
CA THR A 473 39.73 8.95 0.61
C THR A 473 40.77 10.06 0.48
N HIS A 474 40.58 11.02 -0.44
CA HIS A 474 41.49 12.16 -0.62
C HIS A 474 41.66 12.96 0.68
N SER A 475 40.56 13.26 1.36
CA SER A 475 40.58 13.96 2.66
C SER A 475 41.36 13.17 3.73
N LYS A 476 41.11 11.87 3.85
CA LYS A 476 41.75 11.02 4.86
C LYS A 476 43.24 10.76 4.60
N LEU A 477 43.69 10.76 3.35
CA LEU A 477 45.12 10.61 2.99
C LEU A 477 46.01 11.76 3.47
N ALA A 478 45.44 12.95 3.64
CA ALA A 478 46.14 14.10 4.20
C ALA A 478 46.15 14.13 5.74
N ASP A 479 45.25 13.37 6.38
CA ASP A 479 45.04 13.36 7.83
C ASP A 479 45.19 11.94 8.40
N ARG A 480 44.07 11.23 8.61
CA ARG A 480 44.02 9.97 9.38
C ARG A 480 44.85 8.83 8.80
N TYR A 481 44.96 8.74 7.48
CA TYR A 481 45.70 7.68 6.79
C TYR A 481 47.18 8.03 6.58
N ALA A 482 47.60 9.27 6.82
CA ALA A 482 48.97 9.70 6.60
C ALA A 482 50.04 8.82 7.29
N PRO A 483 49.81 8.26 8.50
CA PRO A 483 50.77 7.35 9.15
C PRO A 483 50.78 5.91 8.59
N PHE A 484 49.81 5.51 7.77
CA PHE A 484 49.54 4.11 7.38
C PHE A 484 49.89 3.81 5.91
N ILE A 485 50.55 4.74 5.24
CA ILE A 485 50.81 4.70 3.81
C ILE A 485 52.26 5.09 3.51
N GLN A 486 52.91 4.39 2.59
CA GLN A 486 54.22 4.80 2.09
C GLN A 486 54.09 5.96 1.10
N GLN A 487 55.12 6.78 0.95
CA GLN A 487 55.09 7.94 0.06
C GLN A 487 54.79 7.57 -1.41
N SER A 488 55.35 6.46 -1.89
CA SER A 488 55.10 5.94 -3.24
C SER A 488 53.66 5.44 -3.45
N GLU A 489 53.10 4.74 -2.46
CA GLU A 489 51.70 4.29 -2.46
C GLU A 489 50.74 5.49 -2.42
N LYS A 490 51.09 6.52 -1.64
CA LYS A 490 50.32 7.76 -1.52
C LYS A 490 50.27 8.53 -2.83
N GLU A 491 51.41 8.69 -3.49
CA GLU A 491 51.49 9.38 -4.79
C GLU A 491 50.70 8.62 -5.86
N ALA A 492 50.80 7.29 -5.90
CA ALA A 492 50.04 6.47 -6.84
C ALA A 492 48.52 6.55 -6.63
N LEU A 493 48.06 6.49 -5.37
CA LEU A 493 46.64 6.60 -5.07
C LEU A 493 46.11 8.01 -5.34
N LEU A 494 46.84 9.07 -4.96
CA LEU A 494 46.42 10.45 -5.26
C LEU A 494 46.35 10.72 -6.78
N ALA A 495 47.29 10.18 -7.55
CA ALA A 495 47.26 10.29 -9.00
C ALA A 495 46.03 9.59 -9.60
N LEU A 496 45.71 8.37 -9.13
CA LEU A 496 44.54 7.64 -9.57
C LEU A 496 43.23 8.35 -9.18
N LEU A 497 43.13 8.85 -7.95
CA LEU A 497 41.95 9.59 -7.48
C LEU A 497 41.72 10.85 -8.31
N ALA A 498 42.77 11.61 -8.62
CA ALA A 498 42.67 12.81 -9.46
C ALA A 498 42.27 12.45 -10.91
N GLU A 499 42.84 11.38 -11.48
CA GLU A 499 42.46 10.89 -12.82
C GLU A 499 40.98 10.49 -12.87
N GLN A 500 40.48 9.78 -11.87
CA GLN A 500 39.07 9.38 -11.82
C GLN A 500 38.14 10.57 -11.52
N GLU A 501 38.57 11.55 -10.72
CA GLU A 501 37.83 12.80 -10.50
C GLU A 501 37.70 13.61 -11.80
N ASP A 502 38.81 13.83 -12.50
CA ASP A 502 38.82 14.52 -13.79
C ASP A 502 37.94 13.78 -14.81
N TRP A 503 38.04 12.45 -14.86
CA TRP A 503 37.22 11.61 -15.74
C TRP A 503 35.72 11.76 -15.48
N LEU A 504 35.28 11.81 -14.21
CA LEU A 504 33.86 11.95 -13.83
C LEU A 504 33.18 13.20 -14.42
N TYR A 505 33.95 14.26 -14.69
CA TYR A 505 33.46 15.53 -15.24
C TYR A 505 33.66 15.66 -16.76
N THR A 506 34.08 14.59 -17.44
CA THR A 506 34.09 14.53 -18.90
C THR A 506 32.74 14.04 -19.44
N GLU A 507 32.42 14.30 -20.71
CA GLU A 507 31.22 13.74 -21.35
C GLU A 507 31.23 12.19 -21.30
N GLU A 508 32.40 11.56 -21.44
CA GLU A 508 32.55 10.11 -21.36
C GLU A 508 32.31 9.55 -19.94
N GLY A 509 32.64 10.34 -18.91
CA GLY A 509 32.42 9.99 -17.52
C GLY A 509 31.03 10.33 -17.02
N GLU A 510 30.37 11.34 -17.58
CA GLU A 510 29.00 11.72 -17.19
C GLU A 510 27.97 10.68 -17.64
N ASP A 511 28.10 10.19 -18.88
CA ASP A 511 27.21 9.23 -19.53
C ASP A 511 27.73 7.78 -19.47
N ALA A 512 28.67 7.49 -18.56
CA ALA A 512 29.27 6.16 -18.46
C ALA A 512 28.27 5.08 -18.01
N THR A 513 28.52 3.83 -18.42
CA THR A 513 27.70 2.70 -17.97
C THR A 513 27.95 2.36 -16.49
N LYS A 514 26.95 1.73 -15.84
CA LYS A 514 27.10 1.16 -14.48
C LYS A 514 28.37 0.33 -14.31
N SER A 515 28.70 -0.52 -15.28
CA SER A 515 29.91 -1.36 -15.23
C SER A 515 31.20 -0.54 -15.22
N THR A 516 31.22 0.59 -15.91
CA THR A 516 32.39 1.49 -15.96
C THR A 516 32.63 2.12 -14.59
N TYR A 517 31.61 2.74 -13.98
CA TYR A 517 31.71 3.29 -12.63
C TYR A 517 32.14 2.26 -11.59
N VAL A 518 31.59 1.03 -11.68
CA VAL A 518 31.98 -0.08 -10.81
C VAL A 518 33.46 -0.43 -10.98
N SER A 519 33.96 -0.47 -12.22
CA SER A 519 35.34 -0.81 -12.52
C SER A 519 36.32 0.27 -12.02
N CYS A 520 35.99 1.54 -12.23
CA CYS A 520 36.72 2.69 -11.70
C CYS A 520 36.78 2.68 -10.16
N LEU A 521 35.64 2.41 -9.51
CA LEU A 521 35.57 2.28 -8.05
C LEU A 521 36.43 1.11 -7.55
N TYR A 522 36.41 -0.04 -8.22
CA TYR A 522 37.26 -1.16 -7.86
C TYR A 522 38.74 -0.85 -8.03
N ALA A 523 39.13 -0.11 -9.07
CA ALA A 523 40.51 0.32 -9.26
C ALA A 523 40.97 1.22 -8.10
N CYS A 524 40.14 2.19 -7.69
CA CYS A 524 40.44 3.05 -6.54
C CYS A 524 40.53 2.24 -5.24
N LYS A 525 39.58 1.33 -5.01
CA LYS A 525 39.53 0.47 -3.82
C LYS A 525 40.69 -0.51 -3.74
N ALA A 526 41.17 -1.03 -4.86
CA ALA A 526 42.32 -1.93 -4.87
C ALA A 526 43.57 -1.29 -4.26
N LEU A 527 43.73 0.03 -4.39
CA LEU A 527 44.81 0.79 -3.77
C LEU A 527 44.43 1.36 -2.40
N GLY A 528 43.20 1.87 -2.22
CA GLY A 528 42.76 2.54 -1.00
C GLY A 528 42.36 1.61 0.16
N ASP A 529 41.69 0.49 -0.12
CA ASP A 529 41.16 -0.42 0.91
C ASP A 529 42.26 -1.05 1.77
N PRO A 530 43.44 -1.44 1.25
CA PRO A 530 44.56 -1.89 2.09
C PRO A 530 44.97 -0.86 3.14
N ILE A 531 45.02 0.43 2.78
CA ILE A 531 45.39 1.53 3.68
C ILE A 531 44.32 1.73 4.75
N TYR A 532 43.05 1.75 4.34
CA TYR A 532 41.92 1.81 5.25
C TYR A 532 41.94 0.64 6.25
N ASN A 533 42.22 -0.58 5.78
CA ASN A 533 42.31 -1.76 6.62
C ASN A 533 43.48 -1.64 7.61
N ARG A 534 44.67 -1.17 7.21
CA ARG A 534 45.80 -0.91 8.13
C ARG A 534 45.40 0.07 9.25
N TRP A 535 44.72 1.16 8.91
CA TRP A 535 44.22 2.15 9.87
C TRP A 535 43.18 1.55 10.83
N ARG A 536 42.12 0.94 10.28
CA ARG A 536 41.02 0.34 11.06
C ARG A 536 41.54 -0.76 11.99
N GLU A 537 42.36 -1.66 11.46
CA GLU A 537 42.95 -2.76 12.22
C GLU A 537 43.87 -2.27 13.34
N LEU A 538 44.43 -1.05 13.29
CA LEU A 538 45.21 -0.52 14.39
C LEU A 538 44.34 0.17 15.44
N GLU A 539 43.34 0.95 15.02
CA GLU A 539 42.43 1.65 15.93
C GLU A 539 41.54 0.68 16.72
N ASP A 540 40.92 -0.27 16.03
CA ASP A 540 39.98 -1.21 16.64
C ASP A 540 40.68 -2.39 17.36
N ARG A 541 41.94 -2.67 17.01
CA ARG A 541 42.74 -3.69 17.72
C ARG A 541 43.02 -3.30 19.15
N GLN A 542 43.32 -2.03 19.44
CA GLN A 542 43.57 -1.61 20.83
C GLN A 542 42.33 -1.86 21.71
N ARG A 543 41.14 -1.63 21.16
CA ARG A 543 39.87 -1.95 21.82
C ARG A 543 39.65 -3.46 21.95
N SER A 544 39.91 -4.22 20.90
CA SER A 544 39.74 -5.68 20.89
C SER A 544 40.71 -6.38 21.86
N ILE A 545 41.95 -5.91 21.95
CA ILE A 545 42.96 -6.39 22.93
C ILE A 545 42.52 -6.06 24.36
N ALA A 546 42.02 -4.84 24.60
CA ALA A 546 41.52 -4.45 25.92
C ALA A 546 40.33 -5.33 26.35
N SER A 547 39.37 -5.55 25.46
CA SER A 547 38.22 -6.42 25.70
C SER A 547 38.64 -7.88 25.94
N LEU A 548 39.57 -8.42 25.14
CA LEU A 548 40.09 -9.77 25.37
C LEU A 548 40.78 -9.88 26.73
N ARG A 549 41.58 -8.89 27.15
CA ARG A 549 42.22 -8.88 28.47
C ARG A 549 41.21 -8.83 29.60
N GLU A 550 40.15 -8.05 29.47
CA GLU A 550 39.06 -7.98 30.45
C GLU A 550 38.35 -9.34 30.58
N THR A 551 38.07 -9.99 29.45
CA THR A 551 37.49 -11.34 29.41
C THR A 551 38.41 -12.38 30.04
N LEU A 552 39.71 -12.36 29.73
CA LEU A 552 40.70 -13.26 30.34
C LEU A 552 40.82 -13.03 31.85
N ASN A 553 40.82 -11.78 32.30
CA ASN A 553 40.85 -11.44 33.74
C ASN A 553 39.58 -11.92 34.45
N THR A 554 38.41 -11.80 33.80
CA THR A 554 37.13 -12.29 34.32
C THR A 554 37.16 -13.82 34.47
N TYR A 555 37.63 -14.54 33.46
CA TYR A 555 37.76 -16.01 33.55
C TYR A 555 38.78 -16.46 34.59
N MET A 556 39.90 -15.74 34.74
CA MET A 556 40.86 -16.02 35.81
C MET A 556 40.27 -15.76 37.19
N ALA A 557 39.52 -14.67 37.37
CA ALA A 557 38.82 -14.38 38.61
C ALA A 557 37.76 -15.44 38.93
N GLN A 558 36.98 -15.89 37.95
CA GLN A 558 35.99 -16.96 38.12
C GLN A 558 36.64 -18.31 38.46
N ALA A 559 37.72 -18.69 37.77
CA ALA A 559 38.42 -19.96 38.01
C ALA A 559 39.17 -20.01 39.35
N THR A 560 39.51 -18.84 39.93
CA THR A 560 40.24 -18.72 41.21
C THR A 560 39.37 -18.24 42.38
N SER A 561 38.09 -17.95 42.14
CA SER A 561 37.15 -17.48 43.14
C SER A 561 36.70 -18.61 44.08
N SER A 562 36.59 -18.28 45.36
CA SER A 562 36.04 -19.14 46.41
C SER A 562 34.56 -18.87 46.70
N GLU A 563 33.88 -18.09 45.85
CA GLU A 563 32.47 -17.75 46.00
C GLU A 563 31.53 -18.93 45.66
N ASP A 564 30.44 -19.05 46.43
CA ASP A 564 29.50 -20.18 46.40
C ASP A 564 28.82 -20.38 45.03
N ILE A 565 28.70 -19.31 44.25
CA ILE A 565 28.12 -19.30 42.90
C ILE A 565 28.94 -20.07 41.86
N TYR A 566 30.22 -20.36 42.12
CA TYR A 566 31.14 -21.10 41.22
C TYR A 566 31.49 -22.51 41.71
N SER A 567 30.80 -22.99 42.76
CA SER A 567 30.98 -24.33 43.36
C SER A 567 30.63 -25.51 42.43
N HIS A 568 29.96 -25.24 41.31
CA HIS A 568 29.53 -26.22 40.30
C HIS A 568 30.64 -26.59 39.29
N MET A 569 31.75 -25.84 39.23
CA MET A 569 32.88 -26.13 38.34
C MET A 569 33.81 -27.16 38.99
N ASP A 570 34.08 -28.26 38.30
CA ASP A 570 35.02 -29.27 38.79
C ASP A 570 36.47 -28.74 38.78
N GLU A 571 37.35 -29.35 39.59
CA GLU A 571 38.76 -28.91 39.71
C GLU A 571 39.54 -29.03 38.39
N LYS A 572 39.14 -29.96 37.51
CA LYS A 572 39.78 -30.22 36.23
C LYS A 572 39.42 -29.13 35.20
N ASP A 573 38.18 -28.63 35.24
CA ASP A 573 37.66 -27.57 34.40
C ASP A 573 38.23 -26.21 34.84
N ARG A 574 38.37 -25.99 36.16
CA ARG A 574 39.09 -24.82 36.70
C ARG A 574 40.54 -24.79 36.21
N GLN A 575 41.24 -25.92 36.28
CA GLN A 575 42.62 -26.02 35.80
C GLN A 575 42.73 -25.83 34.27
N SER A 576 41.78 -26.37 33.50
CA SER A 576 41.68 -26.20 32.04
C SER A 576 41.45 -24.75 31.63
N VAL A 577 40.61 -24.01 32.37
CA VAL A 577 40.37 -22.57 32.16
C VAL A 577 41.64 -21.78 32.46
N VAL A 578 42.32 -22.04 33.58
CA VAL A 578 43.57 -21.36 33.94
C VAL A 578 44.66 -21.61 32.89
N GLU A 579 44.80 -22.84 32.40
CA GLU A 579 45.78 -23.18 31.35
C GLU A 579 45.45 -22.47 30.03
N LYS A 580 44.18 -22.47 29.60
CA LYS A 580 43.74 -21.77 28.38
C LYS A 580 43.94 -20.27 28.47
N VAL A 581 43.66 -19.66 29.64
CA VAL A 581 43.93 -18.23 29.83
C VAL A 581 45.42 -17.95 29.78
N ALA A 582 46.26 -18.75 30.45
CA ALA A 582 47.71 -18.57 30.43
C ALA A 582 48.29 -18.70 29.01
N VAL A 583 47.82 -19.67 28.21
CA VAL A 583 48.22 -19.86 26.81
C VAL A 583 47.78 -18.67 25.95
N THR A 584 46.55 -18.19 26.12
CA THR A 584 46.00 -17.07 25.34
C THR A 584 46.67 -15.74 25.71
N GLN A 585 46.98 -15.53 26.99
CA GLN A 585 47.72 -14.37 27.48
C GLN A 585 49.15 -14.35 26.94
N LYS A 586 49.84 -15.50 26.97
CA LYS A 586 51.18 -15.63 26.39
C LYS A 586 51.18 -15.38 24.89
N TRP A 587 50.21 -15.93 24.16
CA TRP A 587 50.03 -15.65 22.73
C TRP A 587 49.83 -14.16 22.46
N LEU A 588 49.00 -13.48 23.24
CA LEU A 588 48.74 -12.04 23.10
C LEU A 588 50.02 -11.21 23.32
N ASP A 589 50.85 -11.59 24.30
CA ASP A 589 52.10 -10.90 24.61
C ASP A 589 53.21 -11.20 23.58
N ASP A 590 53.28 -12.43 23.05
CA ASP A 590 54.22 -12.83 21.99
C ASP A 590 53.91 -12.10 20.68
N VAL A 591 52.64 -11.98 20.31
CA VAL A 591 52.22 -11.29 19.07
C VAL A 591 52.43 -9.78 19.16
N ARG A 592 52.25 -9.18 20.34
CA ARG A 592 52.56 -7.76 20.58
C ARG A 592 54.05 -7.43 20.36
N GLN A 593 54.94 -8.38 20.61
CA GLN A 593 56.38 -8.20 20.35
C GLN A 593 56.73 -8.27 18.85
N MET A 594 55.79 -8.70 17.99
CA MET A 594 55.95 -8.79 16.53
C MET A 594 55.26 -7.63 15.79
N GLU A 595 55.03 -6.49 16.45
CA GLU A 595 54.45 -5.30 15.82
C GLU A 595 55.32 -4.79 14.68
N ARG A 596 54.70 -4.62 13.50
CA ARG A 596 55.31 -4.03 12.30
C ARG A 596 55.07 -2.54 12.25
N GLU A 597 55.78 -1.87 11.35
CA GLU A 597 55.54 -0.46 11.02
C GLU A 597 54.09 -0.24 10.56
N LYS A 598 53.53 0.95 10.82
CA LYS A 598 52.10 1.25 10.60
C LYS A 598 51.66 1.17 9.15
N PHE A 599 52.60 1.25 8.21
CA PHE A 599 52.36 1.18 6.78
C PHE A 599 52.51 -0.24 6.21
N GLU A 600 52.80 -1.24 7.05
CA GLU A 600 52.83 -2.64 6.63
C GLU A 600 51.58 -3.38 7.12
N ASP A 601 51.17 -4.38 6.34
CA ASP A 601 50.05 -5.24 6.74
C ASP A 601 50.43 -5.98 8.02
N THR A 602 49.52 -5.89 8.99
CA THR A 602 49.77 -6.32 10.35
C THR A 602 49.62 -7.84 10.48
N MET A 603 50.49 -8.47 11.25
CA MET A 603 50.49 -9.93 11.50
C MET A 603 49.35 -10.40 12.41
N LEU A 604 48.62 -9.48 13.05
CA LEU A 604 47.51 -9.77 13.94
C LEU A 604 46.28 -9.01 13.48
N THR A 605 45.30 -9.76 12.99
CA THR A 605 44.00 -9.23 12.58
C THR A 605 42.98 -9.33 13.72
N MET A 606 41.96 -8.48 13.70
CA MET A 606 40.82 -8.61 14.61
C MET A 606 40.14 -9.98 14.54
N THR A 607 40.12 -10.60 13.35
CA THR A 607 39.59 -11.96 13.15
C THR A 607 40.39 -13.01 13.93
N GLU A 608 41.71 -12.86 14.00
CA GLU A 608 42.57 -13.75 14.79
C GLU A 608 42.40 -13.53 16.30
N ILE A 609 42.17 -12.29 16.75
CA ILE A 609 41.87 -11.98 18.15
C ILE A 609 40.52 -12.59 18.57
N SER A 610 39.48 -12.45 17.73
CA SER A 610 38.15 -12.99 18.02
C SER A 610 38.09 -14.53 17.99
N THR A 611 38.88 -15.18 17.13
CA THR A 611 38.97 -16.65 17.09
C THR A 611 39.76 -17.23 18.26
N LYS A 612 40.71 -16.46 18.83
CA LYS A 612 41.48 -16.83 20.03
C LYS A 612 40.77 -16.46 21.34
N THR A 613 39.70 -15.66 21.28
CA THR A 613 38.89 -15.34 22.45
C THR A 613 38.20 -16.61 22.98
N PRO A 614 38.44 -17.03 24.24
CA PRO A 614 37.80 -18.20 24.81
C PRO A 614 36.28 -17.98 24.88
N LYS A 615 35.52 -18.81 24.16
CA LYS A 615 34.04 -18.79 24.20
C LYS A 615 33.57 -19.67 25.36
N THR A 616 32.74 -19.13 26.24
CA THR A 616 32.09 -19.91 27.31
C THR A 616 31.21 -21.02 26.76
N GLU A 617 31.02 -22.09 27.55
CA GLU A 617 29.96 -23.07 27.30
C GLU A 617 28.57 -22.41 27.20
N ALA A 618 28.32 -21.31 27.93
CA ALA A 618 27.11 -20.50 27.81
C ALA A 618 26.93 -19.81 26.43
N GLU A 619 28.02 -19.43 25.74
CA GLU A 619 27.95 -18.88 24.37
C GLU A 619 27.86 -19.98 23.30
N GLN A 620 28.44 -21.16 23.59
CA GLN A 620 28.27 -22.35 22.75
C GLN A 620 26.86 -22.95 22.88
N GLU A 621 26.26 -22.89 24.07
CA GLU A 621 24.86 -23.23 24.33
C GLU A 621 23.90 -22.19 23.75
N ALA A 622 24.19 -20.89 23.82
CA ALA A 622 23.40 -19.86 23.14
C ALA A 622 23.40 -20.05 21.61
N LYS A 623 24.54 -20.42 21.00
CA LYS A 623 24.60 -20.76 19.57
C LYS A 623 23.97 -22.11 19.22
N LYS A 624 23.98 -23.10 20.12
CA LYS A 624 23.21 -24.35 19.95
C LYS A 624 21.71 -24.12 20.09
N GLN A 625 21.28 -23.18 20.93
CA GLN A 625 19.87 -22.78 21.04
C GLN A 625 19.41 -21.91 19.84
N GLU A 626 20.29 -21.09 19.27
CA GLU A 626 20.02 -20.37 18.01
C GLU A 626 20.08 -21.29 16.77
N GLY A 627 20.98 -22.28 16.75
CA GLY A 627 21.06 -23.32 15.71
C GLY A 627 19.89 -24.30 15.76
N GLY A 628 19.47 -24.72 16.96
CA GLY A 628 18.31 -25.58 17.17
C GLY A 628 16.98 -24.89 16.83
N LYS A 629 16.88 -23.57 16.99
CA LYS A 629 15.74 -22.79 16.49
C LYS A 629 15.73 -22.60 14.96
N LYS A 630 16.85 -22.83 14.26
CA LYS A 630 16.88 -22.89 12.79
C LYS A 630 16.60 -24.30 12.26
N GLU A 631 17.00 -25.37 12.97
CA GLU A 631 16.68 -26.74 12.57
C GLU A 631 15.23 -27.16 12.87
N GLU A 632 14.55 -26.56 13.86
CA GLU A 632 13.09 -26.75 14.04
C GLU A 632 12.23 -25.87 13.09
N ALA A 633 12.85 -24.96 12.33
CA ALA A 633 12.16 -24.12 11.34
C ALA A 633 12.42 -24.54 9.88
N SER A 634 13.08 -25.68 9.64
CA SER A 634 13.25 -26.26 8.30
C SER A 634 12.87 -27.73 8.29
N GLY A 635 11.57 -28.01 8.27
CA GLY A 635 11.07 -29.24 7.64
C GLY A 635 11.43 -29.26 6.15
N PRO A 636 11.55 -30.45 5.53
CA PRO A 636 12.15 -30.58 4.20
C PRO A 636 11.22 -29.98 3.14
N SER A 637 11.65 -28.90 2.50
CA SER A 637 11.15 -28.53 1.17
C SER A 637 12.02 -29.25 0.14
N GLU A 638 11.59 -30.43 -0.26
CA GLU A 638 11.92 -30.97 -1.59
C GLU A 638 11.35 -29.99 -2.62
N MET A 639 12.23 -29.30 -3.35
CA MET A 639 11.96 -28.89 -4.72
C MET A 639 13.08 -29.46 -5.57
N ASP A 640 12.69 -30.52 -6.27
CA ASP A 640 13.35 -30.96 -7.49
C ASP A 640 13.49 -29.80 -8.47
N VAL A 641 14.61 -29.86 -9.17
CA VAL A 641 14.97 -29.02 -10.30
C VAL A 641 14.20 -29.51 -11.52
N ASP A 642 13.34 -28.65 -12.06
CA ASP A 642 13.14 -28.42 -13.50
C ASP A 642 12.54 -27.03 -13.73
#